data_AF-A0AAD5RMJ5-F1
#
_entry.id   AF-A0AAD5RMJ5-F1
#
_cell.length_a   1.000
_cell.length_b   1.000
_cell.length_c   1.000
_cell.angle_alpha   90.00
_cell.angle_beta   90.00
_cell.angle_gamma   90.00
#
_symmetry.space_group_name_H-M   'P 1'
#
loop_
_entity.id
_entity.type
_entity.pdbx_description
1 polymer ?
#
loop_
_entity_poly.entity_id
_entity_poly.type
_entity_poly.pdbx_seq_one_letter_code
_entity_poly.pdbx_strand_id
1 'polypeptide(L)'
;MESSYIIVGGGVFGASTALALVQKYLGATITLVDRDDYTQGVSGRRGGASWDWNKNIRADYDDIFYTKKGLEAREAWKNDPMFTPFYHEPGLIWISSSNLAGAIHSNFKQLGATDEKTRVVKTEEFKSMYDGVFEDADYDGVSEILINESAGWAEAKESVFAVTDAAVKAGVKYLTAEVLLKFNEAGDCTGIVTKDGKLLEADHVILATGAGTAKLLVDSAPGRKELHAGDRLIAVGVATGNVKDFEYDGMPSYCHDNENIPRGGGVSSGPFKFWLDELVKNTVQAESGELVSVPPDYENLAQAQFNIPQQIKDELEAVKVSIIGQKRAKEAAYDPNGFRMCWDCATPSEEFIISPHTACKNLYIATAGSFHGFKFLPILGKYVVQMLEGTLGEEERKKWGWDKPGDVGGRRLWATIGDREITKMLWANRVGQLHVTRDEALLLPTCPEKLSNSKISSEFPSHKPISTQLPSLLLLALGNHRQDVQEVRPDRQWQHLCLLQRQLDPIELTLALHSGISAFARRAARPAFAAIPRRVLRPSSLSFGARFASTQTASDGKIYQVIGAVVDVKFDTAKLPPILNALETENNGQRLVLEVAQHLGQNVVRCIAMDGTEGLVRGAKATDTGAPITIPVGPGTLGRIMNVTGDPIDERGPIKSNKRLPIHADAPEFIDQATTAEILVTGIKVVDLLAPYARGGKIGLFGGAGVGKTVFIQELINNIAKAHGGYSVFTGVGERTREGNDLYHEMQETSVIQLDGESKVALVFGQMNEPPGARARVALTGLTVAEYFRDEEGQDVLLFIDNIFRFTQAGSEVSALLGRIPSAVGYQPTLAVDMGGMQERITTTKKGSITSVQAVYVPADDLTDPAPATTFAHLDATTVLSRGISELGIYPAVDPLDSKSRMLDPRIVGQDHYDTATRVQQILQEYKSLQDIIAILGMDELSEADKLTVERARKIQRFLSQPFTVAQVFTGIEGTLVDIKDTINSFKSILSGEGDDLPEGAFYMVGDLASARAKGEKIMAELEKS
;
A
#
# COMPACT_ATOMS: atom_id res chain seq x y z
N MET A 1 -27.57 1.84 -50.65
CA MET A 1 -28.24 2.36 -49.44
C MET A 1 -27.33 3.42 -48.86
N GLU A 2 -27.88 4.44 -48.22
CA GLU A 2 -27.07 5.43 -47.51
C GLU A 2 -26.60 4.81 -46.20
N SER A 3 -25.29 4.69 -46.01
CA SER A 3 -24.71 4.03 -44.84
C SER A 3 -25.14 4.73 -43.55
N SER A 4 -25.51 3.91 -42.57
CA SER A 4 -26.01 4.35 -41.28
C SER A 4 -25.00 4.06 -40.17
N TYR A 5 -24.74 5.07 -39.33
CA TYR A 5 -23.72 5.04 -38.29
C TYR A 5 -24.34 5.40 -36.94
N ILE A 6 -24.14 4.53 -35.95
CA ILE A 6 -24.46 4.82 -34.54
C ILE A 6 -23.15 4.89 -33.76
N ILE A 7 -22.89 6.04 -33.14
CA ILE A 7 -21.74 6.27 -32.27
C ILE A 7 -22.26 6.30 -30.83
N VAL A 8 -21.70 5.47 -29.95
CA VAL A 8 -22.09 5.41 -28.54
C VAL A 8 -20.98 6.01 -27.69
N GLY A 9 -21.28 7.10 -26.98
CA GLY A 9 -20.33 7.93 -26.24
C GLY A 9 -19.95 9.20 -27.00
N GLY A 10 -20.29 10.37 -26.45
CA GLY A 10 -20.00 11.71 -26.96
C GLY A 10 -18.81 12.38 -26.26
N GLY A 11 -17.78 11.60 -25.93
CA GLY A 11 -16.46 12.11 -25.54
C GLY A 11 -15.57 12.43 -26.75
N VAL A 12 -14.27 12.61 -26.51
CA VAL A 12 -13.26 12.98 -27.53
C VAL A 12 -13.37 12.17 -28.83
N PHE A 13 -13.32 10.84 -28.74
CA PHE A 13 -13.37 9.97 -29.91
C PHE A 13 -14.71 10.07 -30.64
N GLY A 14 -15.83 10.06 -29.90
CA GLY A 14 -17.17 10.05 -30.50
C GLY A 14 -17.55 11.38 -31.13
N ALA A 15 -17.24 12.50 -30.50
CA ALA A 15 -17.47 13.84 -31.05
C ALA A 15 -16.63 14.07 -32.32
N SER A 16 -15.33 13.75 -32.27
CA SER A 16 -14.43 13.86 -33.43
C SER A 16 -14.87 12.93 -34.58
N THR A 17 -15.29 11.70 -34.27
CA THR A 17 -15.83 10.74 -35.25
C THR A 17 -17.13 11.24 -35.87
N ALA A 18 -18.05 11.80 -35.07
CA ALA A 18 -19.33 12.33 -35.56
C ALA A 18 -19.11 13.48 -36.55
N LEU A 19 -18.21 14.42 -36.21
CA LEU A 19 -17.85 15.54 -37.08
C LEU A 19 -17.18 15.05 -38.38
N ALA A 20 -16.21 14.15 -38.28
CA ALA A 20 -15.50 13.62 -39.45
C ALA A 20 -16.42 12.82 -40.39
N LEU A 21 -17.35 12.02 -39.85
CA LEU A 21 -18.31 11.27 -40.65
C LEU A 21 -19.31 12.18 -41.39
N VAL A 22 -19.85 13.21 -40.74
CA VAL A 22 -20.85 14.08 -41.39
C VAL A 22 -20.23 15.01 -42.43
N GLN A 23 -18.97 15.44 -42.23
CA GLN A 23 -18.19 16.15 -43.24
C GLN A 23 -17.83 15.25 -44.45
N LYS A 24 -17.59 13.96 -44.21
CA LYS A 24 -17.17 13.00 -45.24
C LYS A 24 -18.35 12.42 -46.06
N TYR A 25 -19.48 12.14 -45.42
CA TYR A 25 -20.60 11.40 -46.01
C TYR A 25 -21.90 12.21 -45.93
N LEU A 26 -22.08 13.16 -46.86
CA LEU A 26 -23.19 14.12 -46.89
C LEU A 26 -24.62 13.52 -47.01
N GLY A 27 -24.75 12.21 -47.24
CA GLY A 27 -26.03 11.48 -47.23
C GLY A 27 -26.13 10.39 -46.15
N ALA A 28 -25.12 10.20 -45.31
CA ALA A 28 -25.13 9.16 -44.28
C ALA A 28 -26.03 9.53 -43.10
N THR A 29 -26.81 8.57 -42.60
CA THR A 29 -27.59 8.76 -41.36
C THR A 29 -26.68 8.51 -40.15
N ILE A 30 -26.21 9.59 -39.53
CA ILE A 30 -25.29 9.52 -38.38
C ILE A 30 -26.04 9.90 -37.10
N THR A 31 -26.06 9.01 -36.12
CA THR A 31 -26.62 9.25 -34.79
C THR A 31 -25.52 9.16 -33.73
N LEU A 32 -25.29 10.24 -33.00
CA LEU A 32 -24.43 10.26 -31.81
C LEU A 32 -25.29 10.08 -30.57
N VAL A 33 -24.99 9.06 -29.78
CA VAL A 33 -25.76 8.67 -28.59
C VAL A 33 -24.87 8.81 -27.35
N ASP A 34 -25.36 9.51 -26.34
CA ASP A 34 -24.73 9.56 -25.01
C ASP A 34 -25.81 9.52 -23.93
N ARG A 35 -25.44 9.18 -22.69
CA ARG A 35 -26.34 9.28 -21.52
C ARG A 35 -26.59 10.73 -21.10
N ASP A 36 -25.62 11.61 -21.35
CA ASP A 36 -25.67 13.02 -20.99
C ASP A 36 -26.19 13.87 -22.16
N ASP A 37 -27.08 14.83 -21.88
CA ASP A 37 -27.42 15.89 -22.83
C ASP A 37 -26.19 16.79 -23.07
N TYR A 38 -25.92 17.19 -24.31
CA TYR A 38 -24.83 18.14 -24.61
C TYR A 38 -25.30 19.60 -24.53
N THR A 39 -26.60 19.85 -24.72
CA THR A 39 -27.20 21.19 -24.73
C THR A 39 -27.31 21.83 -23.34
N GLN A 40 -27.14 21.04 -22.27
CA GLN A 40 -26.97 21.54 -20.90
C GLN A 40 -25.62 22.25 -20.67
N GLY A 41 -24.77 22.33 -21.70
CA GLY A 41 -23.64 23.24 -21.82
C GLY A 41 -22.56 23.06 -20.75
N VAL A 42 -21.86 24.15 -20.45
CA VAL A 42 -20.74 24.13 -19.49
C VAL A 42 -21.20 23.84 -18.04
N SER A 43 -22.50 23.91 -17.76
CA SER A 43 -23.10 23.45 -16.49
C SER A 43 -23.23 21.92 -16.33
N GLY A 44 -23.15 21.13 -17.41
CA GLY A 44 -23.36 19.68 -17.36
C GLY A 44 -22.28 18.90 -16.58
N ARG A 45 -22.70 18.05 -15.63
CA ARG A 45 -21.86 17.20 -14.77
C ARG A 45 -21.50 15.85 -15.41
N ARG A 46 -20.71 15.85 -16.50
CA ARG A 46 -20.24 14.59 -17.12
C ARG A 46 -19.06 13.98 -16.38
N GLY A 47 -19.03 12.65 -16.31
CA GLY A 47 -18.05 11.90 -15.50
C GLY A 47 -16.64 11.76 -16.08
N GLY A 48 -16.52 11.74 -17.40
CA GLY A 48 -15.26 11.41 -18.10
C GLY A 48 -14.19 12.50 -17.99
N ALA A 49 -12.93 12.07 -17.97
CA ALA A 49 -11.74 12.93 -17.98
C ALA A 49 -11.59 13.79 -19.25
N SER A 50 -12.38 13.52 -20.29
CA SER A 50 -12.53 14.36 -21.48
C SER A 50 -13.44 15.58 -21.29
N TRP A 51 -14.13 15.71 -20.15
CA TRP A 51 -14.98 16.85 -19.79
C TRP A 51 -14.41 17.62 -18.57
N ASP A 52 -13.08 17.57 -18.44
CA ASP A 52 -12.23 18.26 -17.47
C ASP A 52 -12.10 19.77 -17.82
N TRP A 53 -11.44 20.58 -17.01
CA TRP A 53 -11.20 22.01 -17.27
C TRP A 53 -10.24 22.23 -18.45
N ASN A 54 -9.09 21.57 -18.43
CA ASN A 54 -8.01 21.73 -19.42
C ASN A 54 -7.27 20.41 -19.66
N LYS A 55 -6.44 20.37 -20.72
CA LYS A 55 -5.37 19.37 -20.94
C LYS A 55 -4.19 20.01 -21.69
N ASN A 56 -2.97 19.53 -21.43
CA ASN A 56 -1.77 19.99 -22.13
C ASN A 56 -1.76 19.47 -23.59
N ILE A 57 -1.56 20.36 -24.56
CA ILE A 57 -1.38 20.05 -26.00
C ILE A 57 0.12 20.09 -26.29
N ARG A 58 0.68 18.95 -26.72
CA ARG A 58 2.12 18.73 -26.82
C ARG A 58 2.48 17.67 -27.87
N ALA A 59 3.70 17.74 -28.39
CA ALA A 59 4.24 16.84 -29.40
C ALA A 59 5.55 16.13 -29.00
N ASP A 60 6.04 16.40 -27.79
CA ASP A 60 7.31 15.96 -27.22
C ASP A 60 7.23 14.56 -26.58
N TYR A 61 7.17 13.52 -27.40
CA TYR A 61 7.15 12.13 -26.93
C TYR A 61 8.53 11.46 -27.07
N ASP A 62 8.78 10.47 -26.23
CA ASP A 62 9.83 9.45 -26.39
C ASP A 62 9.56 8.55 -27.61
N ASP A 63 8.27 8.25 -27.86
CA ASP A 63 7.79 7.53 -29.03
C ASP A 63 7.66 8.46 -30.26
N ILE A 64 8.41 8.15 -31.33
CA ILE A 64 8.43 8.96 -32.56
C ILE A 64 7.09 8.95 -33.33
N PHE A 65 6.29 7.89 -33.21
CA PHE A 65 4.96 7.84 -33.83
C PHE A 65 4.02 8.83 -33.14
N TYR A 66 3.99 8.85 -31.80
CA TYR A 66 3.20 9.86 -31.08
C TYR A 66 3.75 11.28 -31.19
N THR A 67 5.08 11.43 -31.34
CA THR A 67 5.69 12.71 -31.72
C THR A 67 5.09 13.24 -33.04
N LYS A 68 5.11 12.40 -34.08
CA LYS A 68 4.57 12.71 -35.42
C LYS A 68 3.07 13.04 -35.40
N LYS A 69 2.25 12.26 -34.65
CA LYS A 69 0.81 12.55 -34.47
C LYS A 69 0.57 13.82 -33.63
N GLY A 70 1.45 14.12 -32.68
CA GLY A 70 1.36 15.28 -31.80
C GLY A 70 1.60 16.59 -32.55
N LEU A 71 2.59 16.60 -33.46
CA LEU A 71 2.81 17.71 -34.40
C LEU A 71 1.58 17.94 -35.28
N GLU A 72 1.05 16.89 -35.92
CA GLU A 72 -0.16 16.96 -36.74
C GLU A 72 -1.37 17.52 -35.97
N ALA A 73 -1.57 17.07 -34.73
CA ALA A 73 -2.66 17.53 -33.89
C ALA A 73 -2.49 18.98 -33.44
N ARG A 74 -1.29 19.39 -33.01
CA ARG A 74 -1.03 20.76 -32.54
C ARG A 74 -1.19 21.77 -33.68
N GLU A 75 -0.77 21.44 -34.90
CA GLU A 75 -1.01 22.35 -36.04
C GLU A 75 -2.50 22.51 -36.37
N ALA A 76 -3.34 21.50 -36.10
CA ALA A 76 -4.79 21.68 -36.15
C ALA A 76 -5.30 22.57 -35.00
N TRP A 77 -4.83 22.39 -33.76
CA TRP A 77 -5.17 23.27 -32.63
C TRP A 77 -4.81 24.74 -32.87
N LYS A 78 -3.69 25.01 -33.56
CA LYS A 78 -3.23 26.36 -33.90
C LYS A 78 -4.00 27.02 -35.04
N ASN A 79 -4.28 26.26 -36.11
CA ASN A 79 -4.66 26.83 -37.39
C ASN A 79 -6.14 26.60 -37.78
N ASP A 80 -6.85 25.67 -37.14
CA ASP A 80 -8.27 25.44 -37.40
C ASP A 80 -9.13 26.43 -36.58
N PRO A 81 -10.00 27.26 -37.21
CA PRO A 81 -10.86 28.21 -36.50
C PRO A 81 -11.85 27.58 -35.50
N MET A 82 -12.09 26.27 -35.55
CA MET A 82 -12.87 25.54 -34.54
C MET A 82 -12.09 25.34 -33.23
N PHE A 83 -10.76 25.20 -33.31
CA PHE A 83 -9.91 24.83 -32.18
C PHE A 83 -9.05 25.98 -31.64
N THR A 84 -8.64 26.91 -32.51
CA THR A 84 -7.87 28.11 -32.14
C THR A 84 -8.47 28.89 -30.96
N PRO A 85 -9.81 29.09 -30.83
CA PRO A 85 -10.38 29.84 -29.71
C PRO A 85 -10.21 29.19 -28.33
N PHE A 86 -9.84 27.90 -28.29
CA PHE A 86 -9.72 27.10 -27.06
C PHE A 86 -8.28 26.73 -26.72
N TYR A 87 -7.31 27.06 -27.58
CA TYR A 87 -5.91 26.68 -27.43
C TYR A 87 -5.04 27.86 -26.98
N HIS A 88 -4.20 27.62 -25.98
CA HIS A 88 -3.30 28.59 -25.37
C HIS A 88 -1.87 28.03 -25.39
N GLU A 89 -0.90 28.83 -25.84
CA GLU A 89 0.51 28.41 -26.04
C GLU A 89 1.49 29.15 -25.09
N PRO A 90 1.45 28.91 -23.76
CA PRO A 90 2.44 29.45 -22.82
C PRO A 90 3.71 28.57 -22.70
N GLY A 91 3.78 27.45 -23.41
CA GLY A 91 4.84 26.43 -23.26
C GLY A 91 4.47 25.26 -22.34
N LEU A 92 5.39 24.30 -22.27
CA LEU A 92 5.38 23.15 -21.36
C LEU A 92 6.78 22.95 -20.77
N ILE A 93 6.88 22.67 -19.48
CA ILE A 93 8.11 22.32 -18.76
C ILE A 93 8.09 20.82 -18.44
N TRP A 94 9.23 20.16 -18.57
CA TRP A 94 9.49 18.81 -18.09
C TRP A 94 10.61 18.84 -17.06
N ILE A 95 10.29 18.42 -15.84
CA ILE A 95 11.25 18.18 -14.77
C ILE A 95 11.66 16.70 -14.90
N SER A 96 12.94 16.43 -15.15
CA SER A 96 13.43 15.10 -15.50
C SER A 96 14.48 14.55 -14.54
N SER A 97 14.30 13.31 -14.08
CA SER A 97 15.38 12.48 -13.51
C SER A 97 16.12 11.71 -14.61
N SER A 98 15.46 11.42 -15.73
CA SER A 98 15.95 10.63 -16.86
C SER A 98 16.41 11.49 -18.06
N ASN A 99 16.99 10.85 -19.08
CA ASN A 99 17.46 11.48 -20.32
C ASN A 99 16.31 11.67 -21.34
N LEU A 100 15.21 12.27 -20.90
CA LEU A 100 13.98 12.45 -21.69
C LEU A 100 14.19 13.48 -22.82
N ALA A 101 14.95 14.55 -22.56
CA ALA A 101 15.23 15.57 -23.57
C ALA A 101 16.09 15.04 -24.72
N GLY A 102 17.00 14.10 -24.45
CA GLY A 102 17.77 13.42 -25.49
C GLY A 102 16.88 12.70 -26.51
N ALA A 103 15.84 12.00 -26.03
CA ALA A 103 14.87 11.32 -26.88
C ALA A 103 14.01 12.29 -27.69
N ILE A 104 13.44 13.32 -27.04
CA ILE A 104 12.57 14.33 -27.67
C ILE A 104 13.33 15.09 -28.78
N HIS A 105 14.54 15.57 -28.50
CA HIS A 105 15.37 16.24 -29.51
C HIS A 105 15.73 15.33 -30.69
N SER A 106 15.98 14.03 -30.42
CA SER A 106 16.22 13.05 -31.49
C SER A 106 15.00 12.87 -32.39
N ASN A 107 13.81 12.74 -31.79
CA ASN A 107 12.55 12.56 -32.52
C ASN A 107 12.18 13.78 -33.37
N PHE A 108 12.25 15.00 -32.82
CA PHE A 108 12.00 16.22 -33.61
C PHE A 108 13.00 16.37 -34.76
N LYS A 109 14.30 16.10 -34.52
CA LYS A 109 15.33 16.10 -35.56
C LYS A 109 15.08 15.06 -36.66
N GLN A 110 14.65 13.85 -36.30
CA GLN A 110 14.34 12.78 -37.26
C GLN A 110 13.07 13.07 -38.08
N LEU A 111 12.10 13.78 -37.51
CA LEU A 111 10.87 14.22 -38.20
C LEU A 111 11.05 15.53 -38.99
N GLY A 112 12.21 16.21 -38.87
CA GLY A 112 12.49 17.48 -39.54
C GLY A 112 11.79 18.69 -38.91
N ALA A 113 11.30 18.57 -37.68
CA ALA A 113 10.61 19.62 -36.93
C ALA A 113 11.61 20.60 -36.31
N THR A 114 12.21 21.46 -37.15
CA THR A 114 13.24 22.44 -36.75
C THR A 114 12.71 23.66 -36.02
N ASP A 115 11.40 23.88 -36.07
CA ASP A 115 10.73 25.08 -35.56
C ASP A 115 10.22 24.89 -34.11
N GLU A 116 10.53 23.73 -33.51
CA GLU A 116 10.27 23.39 -32.12
C GLU A 116 11.25 24.13 -31.19
N LYS A 117 10.71 24.98 -30.32
CA LYS A 117 11.48 25.79 -29.37
C LYS A 117 11.73 25.01 -28.08
N THR A 118 12.58 23.99 -28.18
CA THR A 118 13.01 23.20 -27.01
C THR A 118 14.39 23.63 -26.52
N ARG A 119 14.56 23.73 -25.20
CA ARG A 119 15.85 23.95 -24.54
C ARG A 119 15.93 23.24 -23.20
N VAL A 120 17.07 22.65 -22.88
CA VAL A 120 17.38 22.16 -21.52
C VAL A 120 18.05 23.28 -20.74
N VAL A 121 17.56 23.51 -19.52
CA VAL A 121 18.11 24.46 -18.54
C VAL A 121 18.57 23.70 -17.30
N LYS A 122 19.46 24.32 -16.52
CA LYS A 122 19.89 23.78 -15.22
C LYS A 122 18.91 24.18 -14.12
N THR A 123 18.81 23.36 -13.08
CA THR A 123 17.98 23.58 -11.89
C THR A 123 18.12 25.00 -11.32
N GLU A 124 19.34 25.48 -11.10
CA GLU A 124 19.61 26.82 -10.54
C GLU A 124 19.20 27.98 -11.47
N GLU A 125 19.30 27.77 -12.79
CA GLU A 125 18.82 28.73 -13.80
C GLU A 125 17.29 28.77 -13.79
N PHE A 126 16.66 27.60 -13.79
CA PHE A 126 15.20 27.43 -13.78
C PHE A 126 14.55 27.99 -12.51
N LYS A 127 15.14 27.78 -11.33
CA LYS A 127 14.68 28.37 -10.05
C LYS A 127 14.64 29.90 -10.08
N SER A 128 15.46 30.51 -10.92
CA SER A 128 15.53 31.97 -11.13
C SER A 128 14.59 32.49 -12.24
N MET A 129 13.91 31.60 -12.98
CA MET A 129 12.93 31.96 -14.01
C MET A 129 11.55 32.26 -13.39
N TYR A 130 10.66 32.85 -14.20
CA TYR A 130 9.25 33.12 -13.85
C TYR A 130 9.11 33.82 -12.49
N ASP A 131 9.80 34.95 -12.34
CA ASP A 131 9.85 35.81 -11.13
C ASP A 131 10.04 35.03 -9.80
N GLY A 132 10.84 33.95 -9.84
CA GLY A 132 11.15 33.13 -8.68
C GLY A 132 9.94 32.33 -8.16
N VAL A 133 8.98 31.97 -9.02
CA VAL A 133 7.90 31.02 -8.67
C VAL A 133 8.46 29.67 -8.19
N PHE A 134 9.64 29.28 -8.67
CA PHE A 134 10.31 28.02 -8.31
C PHE A 134 11.51 28.19 -7.36
N GLU A 135 11.70 29.38 -6.78
CA GLU A 135 12.89 29.75 -5.96
C GLU A 135 13.14 28.76 -4.80
N ASP A 136 12.09 28.37 -4.07
CA ASP A 136 12.14 27.43 -2.95
C ASP A 136 11.52 26.06 -3.26
N ALA A 137 11.42 25.69 -4.54
CA ALA A 137 11.04 24.34 -4.95
C ALA A 137 12.18 23.34 -4.67
N ASP A 138 11.82 22.14 -4.21
CA ASP A 138 12.77 21.05 -4.02
C ASP A 138 12.89 20.24 -5.31
N TYR A 139 14.11 20.19 -5.85
CA TYR A 139 14.46 19.52 -7.11
C TYR A 139 15.70 18.62 -6.91
N ASP A 140 15.95 18.17 -5.68
CA ASP A 140 17.00 17.16 -5.42
C ASP A 140 16.65 15.86 -6.17
N GLY A 141 17.62 15.33 -6.93
CA GLY A 141 17.43 14.18 -7.81
C GLY A 141 16.93 14.50 -9.23
N VAL A 142 16.63 15.76 -9.55
CA VAL A 142 16.37 16.21 -10.93
C VAL A 142 17.71 16.35 -11.68
N SER A 143 17.83 15.70 -12.85
CA SER A 143 19.05 15.69 -13.66
C SER A 143 19.00 16.69 -14.83
N GLU A 144 17.84 16.90 -15.44
CA GLU A 144 17.62 17.92 -16.47
C GLU A 144 16.22 18.55 -16.39
N ILE A 145 16.08 19.80 -16.82
CA ILE A 145 14.78 20.46 -16.98
C ILE A 145 14.65 20.92 -18.43
N LEU A 146 13.70 20.33 -19.16
CA LEU A 146 13.41 20.65 -20.56
C LEU A 146 12.24 21.62 -20.65
N ILE A 147 12.44 22.78 -21.27
CA ILE A 147 11.38 23.73 -21.60
C ILE A 147 11.06 23.60 -23.08
N ASN A 148 9.77 23.37 -23.39
CA ASN A 148 9.20 23.33 -24.73
C ASN A 148 8.25 24.53 -24.92
N GLU A 149 8.77 25.61 -25.48
CA GLU A 149 8.03 26.86 -25.69
C GLU A 149 7.05 26.78 -26.88
N SER A 150 7.05 25.65 -27.63
CA SER A 150 6.12 25.36 -28.73
C SER A 150 4.93 24.46 -28.31
N ALA A 151 4.72 24.28 -27.00
CA ALA A 151 3.62 23.49 -26.42
C ALA A 151 2.66 24.37 -25.60
N GLY A 152 1.57 23.80 -25.08
CA GLY A 152 0.63 24.56 -24.26
C GLY A 152 -0.51 23.73 -23.71
N TRP A 153 -1.71 24.30 -23.62
CA TRP A 153 -2.91 23.63 -23.12
C TRP A 153 -4.18 24.11 -23.85
N ALA A 154 -5.27 23.35 -23.76
CA ALA A 154 -6.56 23.74 -24.32
C ALA A 154 -7.73 23.48 -23.36
N GLU A 155 -8.79 24.28 -23.51
CA GLU A 155 -10.05 24.20 -22.75
C GLU A 155 -10.82 22.93 -23.12
N ALA A 156 -10.88 21.97 -22.19
CA ALA A 156 -11.11 20.58 -22.56
C ALA A 156 -12.60 20.25 -22.74
N LYS A 157 -13.45 20.86 -21.94
CA LYS A 157 -14.91 20.68 -22.00
C LYS A 157 -15.54 21.54 -23.09
N GLU A 158 -14.99 22.72 -23.29
CA GLU A 158 -15.42 23.76 -24.21
C GLU A 158 -15.14 23.35 -25.67
N SER A 159 -13.94 22.81 -25.94
CA SER A 159 -13.59 22.29 -27.27
C SER A 159 -14.39 21.03 -27.65
N VAL A 160 -14.59 20.06 -26.75
CA VAL A 160 -15.40 18.86 -27.07
C VAL A 160 -16.89 19.22 -27.20
N PHE A 161 -17.39 20.21 -26.46
CA PHE A 161 -18.71 20.80 -26.71
C PHE A 161 -18.78 21.42 -28.11
N ALA A 162 -17.81 22.25 -28.51
CA ALA A 162 -17.78 22.90 -29.82
C ALA A 162 -17.75 21.90 -30.98
N VAL A 163 -16.93 20.83 -30.88
CA VAL A 163 -16.91 19.73 -31.87
C VAL A 163 -18.28 19.01 -31.94
N THR A 164 -18.92 18.78 -30.80
CA THR A 164 -20.25 18.11 -30.74
C THR A 164 -21.34 19.00 -31.35
N ASP A 165 -21.37 20.27 -30.99
CA ASP A 165 -22.30 21.27 -31.53
C ASP A 165 -22.09 21.50 -33.04
N ALA A 166 -20.85 21.54 -33.51
CA ALA A 166 -20.52 21.60 -34.93
C ALA A 166 -21.02 20.35 -35.70
N ALA A 167 -20.84 19.15 -35.14
CA ALA A 167 -21.32 17.91 -35.73
C ALA A 167 -22.87 17.90 -35.83
N VAL A 168 -23.58 18.33 -34.78
CA VAL A 168 -25.05 18.39 -34.80
C VAL A 168 -25.56 19.47 -35.76
N LYS A 169 -24.91 20.64 -35.81
CA LYS A 169 -25.22 21.70 -36.80
C LYS A 169 -24.97 21.27 -38.24
N ALA A 170 -24.00 20.38 -38.47
CA ALA A 170 -23.75 19.77 -39.78
C ALA A 170 -24.72 18.63 -40.14
N GLY A 171 -25.58 18.19 -39.21
CA GLY A 171 -26.65 17.21 -39.47
C GLY A 171 -26.62 15.94 -38.62
N VAL A 172 -25.65 15.76 -37.71
CA VAL A 172 -25.63 14.61 -36.81
C VAL A 172 -26.81 14.65 -35.85
N LYS A 173 -27.55 13.56 -35.78
CA LYS A 173 -28.65 13.39 -34.82
C LYS A 173 -28.10 13.06 -33.44
N TYR A 174 -28.21 13.97 -32.48
CA TYR A 174 -27.93 13.66 -31.08
C TYR A 174 -29.09 12.87 -30.45
N LEU A 175 -28.79 11.92 -29.57
CA LEU A 175 -29.76 11.18 -28.76
C LEU A 175 -29.23 11.02 -27.33
N THR A 176 -29.96 11.57 -26.37
CA THR A 176 -29.69 11.35 -24.94
C THR A 176 -30.40 10.07 -24.48
N ALA A 177 -29.64 8.99 -24.27
CA ALA A 177 -30.15 7.69 -23.82
C ALA A 177 -29.05 6.80 -23.22
N GLU A 178 -29.38 6.02 -22.18
CA GLU A 178 -28.64 4.80 -21.85
C GLU A 178 -29.06 3.67 -22.79
N VAL A 179 -28.11 2.83 -23.23
CA VAL A 179 -28.29 1.84 -24.30
C VAL A 179 -27.54 0.54 -24.04
N LEU A 180 -28.03 -0.54 -24.67
CA LEU A 180 -27.33 -1.80 -24.89
C LEU A 180 -27.18 -2.06 -26.40
N LEU A 181 -26.21 -2.87 -26.80
CA LEU A 181 -26.01 -3.29 -28.19
C LEU A 181 -27.07 -4.31 -28.64
N LYS A 182 -27.53 -4.20 -29.89
CA LYS A 182 -28.37 -5.21 -30.54
C LYS A 182 -27.51 -6.12 -31.41
N PHE A 183 -27.71 -7.42 -31.27
CA PHE A 183 -27.14 -8.47 -32.13
C PHE A 183 -28.24 -9.21 -32.91
N ASN A 184 -27.89 -9.76 -34.08
CA ASN A 184 -28.73 -10.70 -34.83
C ASN A 184 -28.47 -12.17 -34.40
N GLU A 185 -29.19 -13.12 -35.00
CA GLU A 185 -29.00 -14.57 -34.73
C GLU A 185 -27.63 -15.11 -35.17
N ALA A 186 -26.93 -14.41 -36.08
CA ALA A 186 -25.58 -14.74 -36.52
C ALA A 186 -24.46 -14.13 -35.63
N GLY A 187 -24.82 -13.31 -34.63
CA GLY A 187 -23.88 -12.63 -33.74
C GLY A 187 -23.24 -11.35 -34.32
N ASP A 188 -23.71 -10.85 -35.46
CA ASP A 188 -23.32 -9.52 -35.96
C ASP A 188 -24.07 -8.43 -35.17
N CYS A 189 -23.45 -7.26 -34.98
CA CYS A 189 -24.12 -6.12 -34.37
C CYS A 189 -25.01 -5.42 -35.42
N THR A 190 -26.25 -5.09 -35.05
CA THR A 190 -27.21 -4.45 -35.97
C THR A 190 -27.71 -3.10 -35.48
N GLY A 191 -27.20 -2.60 -34.35
CA GLY A 191 -27.64 -1.35 -33.74
C GLY A 191 -27.63 -1.38 -32.22
N ILE A 192 -28.57 -0.66 -31.61
CA ILE A 192 -28.72 -0.47 -30.16
C ILE A 192 -30.19 -0.55 -29.74
N VAL A 193 -30.41 -0.88 -28.46
CA VAL A 193 -31.71 -0.73 -27.78
C VAL A 193 -31.52 0.22 -26.61
N THR A 194 -32.36 1.26 -26.53
CA THR A 194 -32.36 2.19 -25.38
C THR A 194 -33.03 1.57 -24.15
N LYS A 195 -32.78 2.14 -22.97
CA LYS A 195 -33.39 1.70 -21.70
C LYS A 195 -34.93 1.79 -21.67
N ASP A 196 -35.54 2.66 -22.48
CA ASP A 196 -37.00 2.74 -22.71
C ASP A 196 -37.52 1.76 -23.79
N GLY A 197 -36.65 0.87 -24.31
CA GLY A 197 -37.02 -0.22 -25.23
C GLY A 197 -37.01 0.15 -26.71
N LYS A 198 -36.48 1.33 -27.08
CA LYS A 198 -36.45 1.81 -28.46
C LYS A 198 -35.25 1.24 -29.21
N LEU A 199 -35.52 0.44 -30.24
CA LEU A 199 -34.52 -0.04 -31.19
C LEU A 199 -34.10 1.08 -32.14
N LEU A 200 -32.79 1.23 -32.37
CA LEU A 200 -32.23 1.94 -33.52
C LEU A 200 -31.24 1.03 -34.23
N GLU A 201 -31.42 0.82 -35.52
CA GLU A 201 -30.56 -0.05 -36.34
C GLU A 201 -29.51 0.76 -37.13
N ALA A 202 -28.35 0.16 -37.41
CA ALA A 202 -27.28 0.77 -38.19
C ALA A 202 -26.37 -0.27 -38.88
N ASP A 203 -25.78 0.12 -40.01
CA ASP A 203 -24.75 -0.65 -40.74
C ASP A 203 -23.44 -0.72 -39.96
N HIS A 204 -23.12 0.32 -39.18
CA HIS A 204 -21.92 0.39 -38.34
C HIS A 204 -22.26 0.95 -36.95
N VAL A 205 -21.82 0.25 -35.90
CA VAL A 205 -21.94 0.68 -34.49
C VAL A 205 -20.54 0.89 -33.92
N ILE A 206 -20.26 2.10 -33.42
CA ILE A 206 -18.93 2.54 -32.98
C ILE A 206 -18.99 2.84 -31.48
N LEU A 207 -18.24 2.09 -30.68
CA LEU A 207 -18.10 2.34 -29.24
C LEU A 207 -16.98 3.35 -28.97
N ALA A 208 -17.36 4.48 -28.41
CA ALA A 208 -16.51 5.57 -27.94
C ALA A 208 -16.84 5.96 -26.48
N THR A 209 -17.34 5.02 -25.67
CA THR A 209 -17.77 5.24 -24.28
C THR A 209 -16.64 5.30 -23.26
N GLY A 210 -15.38 5.28 -23.70
CA GLY A 210 -14.21 5.34 -22.81
C GLY A 210 -14.20 4.17 -21.84
N ALA A 211 -14.04 4.49 -20.56
CA ALA A 211 -14.06 3.53 -19.46
C ALA A 211 -15.40 2.81 -19.25
N GLY A 212 -16.47 3.24 -19.94
CA GLY A 212 -17.74 2.52 -20.00
C GLY A 212 -17.78 1.35 -20.99
N THR A 213 -16.77 1.21 -21.87
CA THR A 213 -16.77 0.23 -22.97
C THR A 213 -16.82 -1.22 -22.47
N ALA A 214 -16.04 -1.54 -21.43
CA ALA A 214 -15.96 -2.90 -20.88
C ALA A 214 -17.33 -3.41 -20.37
N LYS A 215 -18.01 -2.63 -19.52
CA LYS A 215 -19.35 -2.97 -19.01
C LYS A 215 -20.42 -2.95 -20.09
N LEU A 216 -20.39 -2.00 -21.03
CA LEU A 216 -21.35 -1.99 -22.14
C LEU A 216 -21.28 -3.27 -22.99
N LEU A 217 -20.08 -3.80 -23.25
CA LEU A 217 -19.90 -5.07 -23.94
C LEU A 217 -20.43 -6.26 -23.13
N VAL A 218 -20.14 -6.30 -21.83
CA VAL A 218 -20.58 -7.38 -20.92
C VAL A 218 -22.10 -7.38 -20.70
N ASP A 219 -22.68 -6.24 -20.35
CA ASP A 219 -24.13 -6.08 -20.13
C ASP A 219 -24.95 -6.37 -21.41
N SER A 220 -24.43 -5.99 -22.59
CA SER A 220 -25.13 -6.22 -23.86
C SER A 220 -25.09 -7.68 -24.33
N ALA A 221 -24.10 -8.46 -23.89
CA ALA A 221 -23.98 -9.87 -24.26
C ALA A 221 -23.31 -10.72 -23.15
N PRO A 222 -23.96 -10.96 -22.00
CA PRO A 222 -23.37 -11.67 -20.86
C PRO A 222 -22.82 -13.07 -21.17
N GLY A 223 -23.40 -13.76 -22.17
CA GLY A 223 -22.97 -15.09 -22.61
C GLY A 223 -21.87 -15.13 -23.67
N ARG A 224 -21.45 -13.99 -24.24
CA ARG A 224 -20.50 -13.92 -25.37
C ARG A 224 -19.13 -13.42 -24.93
N LYS A 225 -18.36 -14.28 -24.26
CA LYS A 225 -17.03 -13.95 -23.71
C LYS A 225 -16.01 -13.50 -24.75
N GLU A 226 -16.21 -13.86 -26.02
CA GLU A 226 -15.41 -13.37 -27.13
C GLU A 226 -15.63 -11.88 -27.47
N LEU A 227 -16.67 -11.24 -26.91
CA LEU A 227 -16.91 -9.79 -26.99
C LEU A 227 -16.41 -9.01 -25.77
N HIS A 228 -15.99 -9.69 -24.71
CA HIS A 228 -15.69 -9.03 -23.44
C HIS A 228 -14.26 -8.47 -23.46
N ALA A 229 -14.09 -7.23 -22.98
CA ALA A 229 -12.79 -6.56 -22.99
C ALA A 229 -11.74 -7.32 -22.14
N GLY A 230 -12.17 -7.87 -21.00
CA GLY A 230 -11.26 -8.30 -19.93
C GLY A 230 -10.38 -7.12 -19.51
N ASP A 231 -9.11 -7.39 -19.21
CA ASP A 231 -8.13 -6.38 -18.79
C ASP A 231 -7.64 -5.45 -19.92
N ARG A 232 -8.14 -5.57 -21.16
CA ARG A 232 -7.77 -4.66 -22.27
C ARG A 232 -8.16 -3.20 -22.00
N LEU A 233 -9.18 -2.97 -21.18
CA LEU A 233 -9.73 -1.64 -20.89
C LEU A 233 -10.03 -1.53 -19.38
N ILE A 234 -9.24 -0.72 -18.69
CA ILE A 234 -9.34 -0.49 -17.24
C ILE A 234 -9.90 0.92 -16.99
N ALA A 235 -10.78 1.06 -16.00
CA ALA A 235 -11.29 2.35 -15.57
C ALA A 235 -10.46 2.89 -14.41
N VAL A 236 -9.99 4.13 -14.58
CA VAL A 236 -9.00 4.77 -13.72
C VAL A 236 -9.51 6.14 -13.27
N GLY A 237 -9.50 6.39 -11.97
CA GLY A 237 -9.75 7.72 -11.39
C GLY A 237 -8.43 8.47 -11.20
N VAL A 238 -8.37 9.70 -11.74
CA VAL A 238 -7.27 10.66 -11.54
C VAL A 238 -7.81 11.84 -10.74
N ALA A 239 -7.20 12.16 -9.60
CA ALA A 239 -7.65 13.25 -8.74
C ALA A 239 -7.08 14.60 -9.21
N THR A 240 -7.92 15.62 -9.33
CA THR A 240 -7.53 16.98 -9.77
C THR A 240 -7.90 18.03 -8.71
N GLY A 241 -7.13 19.11 -8.63
CA GLY A 241 -7.32 20.22 -7.69
C GLY A 241 -7.02 21.58 -8.32
N ASN A 242 -7.96 22.52 -8.21
CA ASN A 242 -7.80 23.90 -8.67
C ASN A 242 -7.47 24.84 -7.50
N VAL A 243 -6.35 25.55 -7.62
CA VAL A 243 -5.97 26.68 -6.76
C VAL A 243 -6.75 27.93 -7.16
N LYS A 244 -7.13 28.77 -6.19
CA LYS A 244 -7.68 30.12 -6.41
C LYS A 244 -6.63 31.19 -6.15
N ASP A 245 -6.88 32.38 -6.71
CA ASP A 245 -6.17 33.62 -6.43
C ASP A 245 -4.64 33.58 -6.69
N PHE A 246 -4.21 32.67 -7.58
CA PHE A 246 -2.82 32.51 -8.03
C PHE A 246 -2.63 33.21 -9.38
N GLU A 247 -2.38 34.52 -9.35
CA GLU A 247 -2.14 35.33 -10.54
C GLU A 247 -0.72 35.09 -11.09
N TYR A 248 -0.61 34.28 -12.16
CA TYR A 248 0.58 34.23 -13.00
C TYR A 248 0.22 34.03 -14.48
N ASP A 249 -0.03 35.13 -15.19
CA ASP A 249 -0.34 35.11 -16.62
C ASP A 249 0.86 34.62 -17.45
N GLY A 250 0.57 33.87 -18.51
CA GLY A 250 1.60 33.27 -19.37
C GLY A 250 2.47 32.17 -18.74
N MET A 251 2.15 31.65 -17.55
CA MET A 251 2.93 30.54 -16.98
C MET A 251 2.80 29.25 -17.84
N PRO A 252 3.91 28.58 -18.20
CA PRO A 252 3.84 27.30 -18.88
C PRO A 252 3.09 26.24 -18.06
N SER A 253 2.51 25.27 -18.76
CA SER A 253 2.20 23.98 -18.13
C SER A 253 3.49 23.29 -17.66
N TYR A 254 3.40 22.31 -16.75
CA TYR A 254 4.54 21.45 -16.39
C TYR A 254 4.16 19.97 -16.32
N CYS A 255 5.19 19.11 -16.33
CA CYS A 255 5.18 17.66 -16.10
C CYS A 255 6.45 17.26 -15.31
N HIS A 256 6.39 16.16 -14.57
CA HIS A 256 7.57 15.39 -14.16
C HIS A 256 7.63 14.07 -14.94
N ASP A 257 8.82 13.49 -15.09
CA ASP A 257 9.02 12.14 -15.67
C ASP A 257 9.00 10.98 -14.65
N ASN A 258 9.30 11.24 -13.37
CA ASN A 258 9.28 10.23 -12.32
C ASN A 258 7.85 9.72 -12.06
N GLU A 259 7.71 8.40 -11.97
CA GLU A 259 6.44 7.75 -11.69
C GLU A 259 5.83 8.28 -10.36
N ASN A 260 4.53 8.60 -10.39
CA ASN A 260 3.74 9.19 -9.32
C ASN A 260 3.99 10.68 -8.94
N ILE A 261 4.69 11.50 -9.75
CA ILE A 261 4.73 12.97 -9.53
C ILE A 261 4.03 13.74 -10.68
N PRO A 262 3.12 14.70 -10.38
CA PRO A 262 2.08 15.06 -11.34
C PRO A 262 2.37 16.32 -12.16
N ARG A 263 1.38 16.68 -12.96
CA ARG A 263 1.48 17.65 -14.05
C ARG A 263 0.43 18.76 -13.84
N GLY A 264 0.54 19.86 -14.59
CA GLY A 264 -0.29 21.05 -14.37
C GLY A 264 -0.50 21.89 -15.62
N GLY A 265 -1.36 22.90 -15.52
CA GLY A 265 -1.70 23.82 -16.61
C GLY A 265 -2.70 24.90 -16.21
N GLY A 266 -2.65 26.04 -16.90
CA GLY A 266 -3.52 27.20 -16.63
C GLY A 266 -4.98 27.00 -17.04
N VAL A 267 -5.86 27.85 -16.50
CA VAL A 267 -7.28 27.94 -16.90
C VAL A 267 -7.59 29.41 -17.19
N SER A 268 -8.33 29.68 -18.26
CA SER A 268 -8.61 31.03 -18.81
C SER A 268 -9.44 31.97 -17.92
N SER A 269 -9.66 31.62 -16.65
CA SER A 269 -10.40 32.41 -15.66
C SER A 269 -9.71 32.51 -14.30
N GLY A 270 -8.39 32.25 -14.22
CA GLY A 270 -7.57 32.52 -13.04
C GLY A 270 -7.21 31.37 -12.09
N PRO A 271 -7.86 30.19 -12.05
CA PRO A 271 -7.39 29.11 -11.19
C PRO A 271 -6.27 28.31 -11.85
N PHE A 272 -5.21 28.01 -11.09
CA PHE A 272 -4.12 27.15 -11.56
C PHE A 272 -4.36 25.70 -11.12
N LYS A 273 -4.15 24.74 -12.02
CA LYS A 273 -4.57 23.34 -11.81
C LYS A 273 -3.38 22.42 -11.54
N PHE A 274 -3.54 21.64 -10.49
CA PHE A 274 -2.73 20.47 -10.14
C PHE A 274 -3.58 19.20 -10.31
N TRP A 275 -2.94 18.05 -10.38
CA TRP A 275 -3.60 16.76 -10.23
C TRP A 275 -2.66 15.75 -9.55
N LEU A 276 -3.08 14.49 -9.41
CA LEU A 276 -2.30 13.40 -8.84
C LEU A 276 -2.22 12.29 -9.89
N ASP A 277 -1.03 11.87 -10.26
CA ASP A 277 -0.82 10.83 -11.28
C ASP A 277 -1.04 9.40 -10.74
N GLU A 278 -1.37 9.22 -9.45
CA GLU A 278 -1.86 7.94 -8.93
C GLU A 278 -3.14 7.52 -9.67
N LEU A 279 -3.06 6.36 -10.32
CA LEU A 279 -4.12 5.78 -11.11
C LEU A 279 -5.01 4.88 -10.24
N VAL A 280 -6.17 5.38 -9.79
CA VAL A 280 -7.02 4.65 -8.83
C VAL A 280 -8.03 3.77 -9.55
N LYS A 281 -7.96 2.44 -9.38
CA LYS A 281 -8.88 1.50 -10.05
C LYS A 281 -10.28 1.55 -9.44
N ASN A 282 -11.28 1.19 -10.24
CA ASN A 282 -12.59 0.81 -9.72
C ASN A 282 -13.11 -0.44 -10.44
N THR A 283 -13.28 -1.53 -9.70
CA THR A 283 -13.71 -2.84 -10.20
C THR A 283 -15.03 -3.24 -9.55
N VAL A 284 -16.04 -3.54 -10.37
CA VAL A 284 -17.38 -3.95 -9.91
C VAL A 284 -17.77 -5.30 -10.52
N GLN A 285 -18.72 -5.98 -9.90
CA GLN A 285 -19.34 -7.16 -10.52
C GLN A 285 -20.47 -6.70 -11.46
N ALA A 286 -20.38 -7.08 -12.74
CA ALA A 286 -21.44 -6.86 -13.72
C ALA A 286 -22.64 -7.80 -13.48
N GLU A 287 -23.77 -7.55 -14.16
CA GLU A 287 -24.97 -8.41 -14.06
C GLU A 287 -24.71 -9.85 -14.55
N SER A 288 -23.66 -10.07 -15.34
CA SER A 288 -23.16 -11.38 -15.75
C SER A 288 -22.49 -12.18 -14.63
N GLY A 289 -22.20 -11.56 -13.48
CA GLY A 289 -21.36 -12.10 -12.41
C GLY A 289 -19.86 -11.92 -12.63
N GLU A 290 -19.44 -11.33 -13.75
CA GLU A 290 -18.03 -11.09 -14.08
C GLU A 290 -17.49 -9.78 -13.46
N LEU A 291 -16.20 -9.75 -13.13
CA LEU A 291 -15.55 -8.53 -12.64
C LEU A 291 -15.13 -7.65 -13.82
N VAL A 292 -15.63 -6.41 -13.85
CA VAL A 292 -15.33 -5.40 -14.88
C VAL A 292 -14.83 -4.12 -14.22
N SER A 293 -13.83 -3.49 -14.83
CA SER A 293 -13.39 -2.17 -14.38
C SER A 293 -14.20 -1.08 -15.06
N VAL A 294 -14.83 -0.20 -14.26
CA VAL A 294 -15.73 0.88 -14.71
C VAL A 294 -15.72 2.07 -13.76
N PRO A 295 -16.07 3.29 -14.22
CA PRO A 295 -16.45 4.38 -13.34
C PRO A 295 -17.68 3.99 -12.47
N PRO A 296 -17.83 4.55 -11.24
CA PRO A 296 -18.96 4.28 -10.37
C PRO A 296 -20.34 4.63 -10.98
N ASP A 297 -21.40 4.03 -10.44
CA ASP A 297 -22.76 4.16 -10.99
C ASP A 297 -23.32 5.59 -10.95
N TYR A 298 -24.00 5.96 -12.05
CA TYR A 298 -24.18 7.36 -12.43
C TYR A 298 -25.18 8.15 -11.57
N GLU A 299 -26.16 7.50 -10.93
CA GLU A 299 -27.08 8.15 -9.99
C GLU A 299 -26.35 8.81 -8.79
N ASN A 300 -25.12 8.36 -8.49
CA ASN A 300 -24.27 8.95 -7.47
C ASN A 300 -23.04 9.69 -8.02
N LEU A 301 -22.74 9.59 -9.33
CA LEU A 301 -21.48 10.09 -9.87
C LEU A 301 -21.37 11.62 -9.79
N ALA A 302 -22.48 12.34 -9.91
CA ALA A 302 -22.57 13.78 -9.67
C ALA A 302 -22.18 14.22 -8.24
N GLN A 303 -22.08 13.29 -7.29
CA GLN A 303 -21.49 13.50 -5.95
C GLN A 303 -20.09 12.88 -5.87
N ALA A 304 -19.92 11.62 -6.29
CA ALA A 304 -18.65 10.87 -6.23
C ALA A 304 -17.51 11.57 -6.99
N GLN A 305 -17.82 12.34 -8.04
CA GLN A 305 -16.83 13.09 -8.81
C GLN A 305 -16.20 14.25 -8.01
N PHE A 306 -16.87 14.80 -6.99
CA PHE A 306 -16.37 15.94 -6.19
C PHE A 306 -16.09 15.55 -4.72
N ASN A 307 -16.62 14.41 -4.27
CA ASN A 307 -16.37 13.85 -2.94
C ASN A 307 -15.01 13.13 -2.86
N ILE A 308 -13.91 13.85 -3.13
CA ILE A 308 -12.55 13.31 -2.97
C ILE A 308 -12.25 13.03 -1.48
N PRO A 309 -11.77 11.84 -1.10
CA PRO A 309 -11.29 11.53 0.25
C PRO A 309 -10.21 12.50 0.73
N GLN A 310 -10.18 12.82 2.02
CA GLN A 310 -9.24 13.83 2.55
C GLN A 310 -7.77 13.48 2.28
N GLN A 311 -7.38 12.20 2.44
CA GLN A 311 -6.04 11.71 2.10
C GLN A 311 -5.58 12.14 0.70
N ILE A 312 -6.44 12.02 -0.32
CA ILE A 312 -6.11 12.36 -1.71
C ILE A 312 -5.99 13.88 -1.89
N LYS A 313 -6.67 14.69 -1.06
CA LYS A 313 -6.45 16.15 -1.01
C LYS A 313 -5.14 16.52 -0.32
N ASP A 314 -4.75 15.77 0.71
CA ASP A 314 -3.48 15.95 1.41
C ASP A 314 -2.30 15.54 0.51
N GLU A 315 -2.46 14.48 -0.29
CA GLU A 315 -1.54 14.07 -1.36
C GLU A 315 -1.43 15.16 -2.46
N LEU A 316 -2.56 15.77 -2.89
CA LEU A 316 -2.56 16.94 -3.80
C LEU A 316 -1.89 18.18 -3.19
N GLU A 317 -1.93 18.38 -1.88
CA GLU A 317 -1.25 19.48 -1.19
C GLU A 317 0.27 19.27 -1.18
N ALA A 318 0.73 18.04 -0.92
CA ALA A 318 2.15 17.68 -1.01
C ALA A 318 2.70 17.86 -2.44
N VAL A 319 1.94 17.45 -3.45
CA VAL A 319 2.22 17.67 -4.88
C VAL A 319 2.40 19.15 -5.23
N LYS A 320 1.53 20.01 -4.71
CA LYS A 320 1.64 21.46 -4.94
C LYS A 320 2.92 22.02 -4.33
N VAL A 321 3.29 21.56 -3.12
CA VAL A 321 4.52 21.97 -2.43
C VAL A 321 5.79 21.53 -3.18
N SER A 322 5.84 20.32 -3.74
CA SER A 322 7.05 19.87 -4.47
C SER A 322 7.28 20.64 -5.76
N ILE A 323 6.22 21.06 -6.46
CA ILE A 323 6.37 21.68 -7.78
C ILE A 323 6.66 23.18 -7.72
N ILE A 324 5.94 23.95 -6.89
CA ILE A 324 6.09 25.42 -6.78
C ILE A 324 6.74 25.90 -5.47
N GLY A 325 7.30 24.99 -4.66
CA GLY A 325 7.94 25.35 -3.39
C GLY A 325 6.96 25.70 -2.27
N GLN A 326 7.44 25.65 -1.03
CA GLN A 326 6.59 25.77 0.16
C GLN A 326 6.15 27.21 0.48
N LYS A 327 6.79 28.22 -0.12
CA LYS A 327 6.42 29.63 -0.07
C LYS A 327 5.21 29.89 -0.96
N ARG A 328 5.31 29.59 -2.27
CA ARG A 328 4.21 29.79 -3.22
C ARG A 328 3.05 28.83 -2.98
N ALA A 329 3.29 27.60 -2.55
CA ALA A 329 2.21 26.66 -2.18
C ALA A 329 1.25 27.18 -1.08
N LYS A 330 1.73 28.05 -0.18
CA LYS A 330 0.91 28.70 0.86
C LYS A 330 0.08 29.87 0.34
N GLU A 331 0.56 30.54 -0.70
CA GLU A 331 -0.18 31.58 -1.44
C GLU A 331 -1.24 30.93 -2.34
N ALA A 332 -0.88 29.81 -2.96
CA ALA A 332 -1.69 28.97 -3.84
C ALA A 332 -2.72 28.10 -3.08
N ALA A 333 -3.74 28.69 -2.45
CA ALA A 333 -4.77 27.95 -1.74
C ALA A 333 -5.73 27.19 -2.68
N TYR A 334 -6.00 25.90 -2.42
CA TYR A 334 -7.02 25.14 -3.16
C TYR A 334 -8.44 25.68 -2.89
N ASP A 335 -9.25 25.76 -3.94
CA ASP A 335 -10.69 25.96 -3.79
C ASP A 335 -11.31 24.74 -3.09
N PRO A 336 -12.04 24.90 -1.96
CA PRO A 336 -12.70 23.77 -1.29
C PRO A 336 -13.66 22.98 -2.20
N ASN A 337 -14.17 23.60 -3.26
CA ASN A 337 -15.02 22.97 -4.29
C ASN A 337 -14.27 22.63 -5.60
N GLY A 338 -12.98 22.99 -5.70
CA GLY A 338 -12.14 22.77 -6.88
C GLY A 338 -11.45 21.40 -6.92
N PHE A 339 -11.90 20.45 -6.11
CA PHE A 339 -11.42 19.07 -6.11
C PHE A 339 -12.33 18.19 -6.97
N ARG A 340 -11.77 17.50 -7.97
CA ARG A 340 -12.54 16.68 -8.93
C ARG A 340 -11.81 15.40 -9.35
N MET A 341 -12.48 14.26 -9.21
CA MET A 341 -12.04 12.95 -9.73
C MET A 341 -12.41 12.83 -11.21
N CYS A 342 -11.42 12.64 -12.07
CA CYS A 342 -11.57 12.51 -13.51
C CYS A 342 -11.41 11.05 -13.94
N TRP A 343 -12.49 10.46 -14.47
CA TRP A 343 -12.50 9.05 -14.87
C TRP A 343 -11.98 8.87 -16.29
N ASP A 344 -10.95 8.06 -16.44
CA ASP A 344 -10.36 7.72 -17.73
C ASP A 344 -10.22 6.21 -17.98
N CYS A 345 -9.84 5.86 -19.21
CA CYS A 345 -9.72 4.48 -19.69
C CYS A 345 -8.28 4.14 -20.04
N ALA A 346 -7.63 3.30 -19.25
CA ALA A 346 -6.28 2.82 -19.57
C ALA A 346 -6.31 1.50 -20.35
N THR A 347 -5.37 1.35 -21.28
CA THR A 347 -5.03 0.10 -21.97
C THR A 347 -3.70 -0.42 -21.40
N PRO A 348 -3.44 -1.73 -21.32
CA PRO A 348 -2.18 -2.28 -20.78
C PRO A 348 -0.91 -1.81 -21.51
N SER A 349 -1.07 -1.31 -22.74
CA SER A 349 -0.03 -0.75 -23.62
C SER A 349 -0.04 0.78 -23.71
N GLU A 350 -0.95 1.49 -23.02
CA GLU A 350 -1.27 2.94 -23.13
C GLU A 350 -1.74 3.44 -24.52
N GLU A 351 -1.55 2.62 -25.54
CA GLU A 351 -2.00 2.81 -26.91
C GLU A 351 -3.51 2.99 -27.07
N PHE A 352 -3.91 3.72 -28.11
CA PHE A 352 -5.32 3.78 -28.51
C PHE A 352 -5.86 2.41 -28.99
N ILE A 353 -7.19 2.31 -29.06
CA ILE A 353 -7.89 1.31 -29.86
C ILE A 353 -8.75 2.02 -30.90
N ILE A 354 -8.45 1.80 -32.17
CA ILE A 354 -9.21 2.24 -33.35
C ILE A 354 -9.28 1.03 -34.29
N SER A 355 -10.21 0.11 -34.00
CA SER A 355 -10.28 -1.21 -34.63
C SER A 355 -11.72 -1.69 -34.82
N PRO A 356 -12.06 -2.44 -35.89
CA PRO A 356 -13.22 -3.33 -35.85
C PRO A 356 -13.04 -4.35 -34.70
N HIS A 357 -14.15 -4.79 -34.11
CA HIS A 357 -14.13 -5.82 -33.08
C HIS A 357 -13.97 -7.21 -33.71
N THR A 358 -12.93 -7.96 -33.36
CA THR A 358 -12.52 -9.18 -34.08
C THR A 358 -13.59 -10.29 -34.10
N ALA A 359 -14.38 -10.43 -33.03
CA ALA A 359 -15.45 -11.43 -32.92
C ALA A 359 -16.87 -10.92 -33.22
N CYS A 360 -17.04 -9.73 -33.81
CA CYS A 360 -18.36 -9.20 -34.18
C CYS A 360 -18.30 -8.27 -35.39
N LYS A 361 -19.00 -8.62 -36.48
CA LYS A 361 -19.12 -7.71 -37.63
C LYS A 361 -19.97 -6.49 -37.25
N ASN A 362 -19.73 -5.40 -37.96
CA ASN A 362 -20.38 -4.10 -37.82
C ASN A 362 -20.15 -3.39 -36.47
N LEU A 363 -19.50 -4.04 -35.50
CA LEU A 363 -19.07 -3.44 -34.24
C LEU A 363 -17.62 -2.93 -34.37
N TYR A 364 -17.39 -1.68 -33.99
CA TYR A 364 -16.09 -1.03 -34.01
C TYR A 364 -15.81 -0.37 -32.66
N ILE A 365 -14.54 -0.33 -32.28
CA ILE A 365 -14.06 0.26 -31.03
C ILE A 365 -13.16 1.45 -31.39
N ALA A 366 -13.49 2.62 -30.84
CA ALA A 366 -12.77 3.88 -30.99
C ALA A 366 -12.61 4.52 -29.60
N THR A 367 -11.65 4.02 -28.82
CA THR A 367 -11.48 4.37 -27.39
C THR A 367 -10.02 4.39 -26.98
N ALA A 368 -9.70 5.20 -25.97
CA ALA A 368 -8.40 5.26 -25.30
C ALA A 368 -8.50 6.08 -24.01
N GLY A 369 -7.35 6.31 -23.35
CA GLY A 369 -7.22 7.30 -22.30
C GLY A 369 -7.43 8.71 -22.85
N SER A 370 -8.52 9.35 -22.47
CA SER A 370 -8.86 10.76 -22.67
C SER A 370 -7.71 11.70 -22.32
N PHE A 371 -6.89 11.42 -21.30
CA PHE A 371 -5.70 12.22 -20.97
C PHE A 371 -4.68 12.23 -22.11
N HIS A 372 -4.51 11.13 -22.84
CA HIS A 372 -3.65 11.03 -24.02
C HIS A 372 -4.41 11.46 -25.28
N GLY A 373 -5.54 10.83 -25.56
CA GLY A 373 -6.37 11.02 -26.76
C GLY A 373 -6.93 12.43 -26.96
N PHE A 374 -7.26 13.18 -25.90
CA PHE A 374 -7.77 14.56 -26.04
C PHE A 374 -6.82 15.45 -26.85
N LYS A 375 -5.50 15.25 -26.70
CA LYS A 375 -4.49 16.04 -27.42
C LYS A 375 -4.65 15.95 -28.94
N PHE A 376 -5.25 14.86 -29.43
CA PHE A 376 -5.47 14.54 -30.83
C PHE A 376 -6.95 14.72 -31.26
N LEU A 377 -7.79 15.37 -30.43
CA LEU A 377 -9.20 15.66 -30.71
C LEU A 377 -9.48 16.19 -32.13
N PRO A 378 -8.67 17.11 -32.72
CA PRO A 378 -8.90 17.59 -34.08
C PRO A 378 -8.72 16.52 -35.18
N ILE A 379 -7.92 15.47 -34.92
CA ILE A 379 -7.49 14.51 -35.96
C ILE A 379 -7.96 13.07 -35.73
N LEU A 380 -8.51 12.73 -34.55
CA LEU A 380 -8.94 11.36 -34.24
C LEU A 380 -10.05 10.84 -35.17
N GLY A 381 -11.06 11.66 -35.47
CA GLY A 381 -12.18 11.28 -36.35
C GLY A 381 -11.72 10.88 -37.76
N LYS A 382 -10.68 11.53 -38.29
CA LYS A 382 -10.02 11.16 -39.57
C LYS A 382 -9.49 9.72 -39.51
N TYR A 383 -8.87 9.30 -38.42
CA TYR A 383 -8.35 7.94 -38.26
C TYR A 383 -9.48 6.90 -38.10
N VAL A 384 -10.58 7.26 -37.43
CA VAL A 384 -11.78 6.38 -37.35
C VAL A 384 -12.46 6.24 -38.72
N VAL A 385 -12.57 7.32 -39.51
CA VAL A 385 -13.04 7.25 -40.91
C VAL A 385 -12.13 6.36 -41.76
N GLN A 386 -10.80 6.52 -41.65
CA GLN A 386 -9.84 5.66 -42.37
C GLN A 386 -9.93 4.19 -41.96
N MET A 387 -10.24 3.87 -40.69
CA MET A 387 -10.51 2.51 -40.24
C MET A 387 -11.77 1.95 -40.90
N LEU A 388 -12.86 2.72 -40.95
CA LEU A 388 -14.12 2.31 -41.58
C LEU A 388 -13.98 2.10 -43.10
N GLU A 389 -13.15 2.91 -43.78
CA GLU A 389 -12.82 2.75 -45.21
C GLU A 389 -11.77 1.67 -45.50
N GLY A 390 -11.14 1.08 -44.47
CA GLY A 390 -10.01 0.15 -44.63
C GLY A 390 -8.71 0.82 -45.12
N THR A 391 -8.67 2.15 -45.18
CA THR A 391 -7.54 2.97 -45.67
C THR A 391 -6.55 3.36 -44.57
N LEU A 392 -6.85 3.07 -43.30
CA LEU A 392 -5.95 3.30 -42.17
C LEU A 392 -4.60 2.60 -42.39
N GLY A 393 -3.49 3.31 -42.12
CA GLY A 393 -2.13 2.84 -42.39
C GLY A 393 -1.74 1.58 -41.61
N GLU A 394 -0.74 0.85 -42.10
CA GLU A 394 -0.36 -0.44 -41.51
C GLU A 394 0.27 -0.30 -40.11
N GLU A 395 0.98 0.80 -39.88
CA GLU A 395 1.55 1.18 -38.58
C GLU A 395 0.42 1.43 -37.56
N GLU A 396 -0.54 2.29 -37.91
CA GLU A 396 -1.73 2.58 -37.11
C GLU A 396 -2.57 1.33 -36.83
N ARG A 397 -2.84 0.49 -37.85
CA ARG A 397 -3.63 -0.75 -37.68
C ARG A 397 -2.98 -1.76 -36.73
N LYS A 398 -1.64 -1.84 -36.71
CA LYS A 398 -0.90 -2.70 -35.79
C LYS A 398 -0.91 -2.13 -34.36
N LYS A 399 -0.70 -0.82 -34.24
CA LYS A 399 -0.55 -0.12 -32.97
C LYS A 399 -1.89 0.10 -32.23
N TRP A 400 -2.99 0.26 -32.98
CA TRP A 400 -4.34 0.55 -32.46
C TRP A 400 -5.36 -0.59 -32.64
N GLY A 401 -4.92 -1.82 -32.89
CA GLY A 401 -5.81 -3.00 -33.01
C GLY A 401 -6.51 -3.40 -31.71
N TRP A 402 -7.62 -4.16 -31.80
CA TRP A 402 -8.33 -4.70 -30.62
C TRP A 402 -7.60 -5.87 -29.93
N ASP A 403 -6.89 -6.69 -30.71
CA ASP A 403 -6.12 -7.84 -30.22
C ASP A 403 -4.63 -7.64 -30.55
N LYS A 404 -3.84 -7.20 -29.55
CA LYS A 404 -2.40 -6.96 -29.67
C LYS A 404 -1.60 -8.01 -28.90
N PRO A 405 -0.48 -8.53 -29.43
CA PRO A 405 0.42 -9.38 -28.65
C PRO A 405 0.98 -8.61 -27.45
N GLY A 406 0.64 -9.04 -26.23
CA GLY A 406 1.10 -8.42 -24.98
C GLY A 406 0.00 -7.71 -24.17
N ASP A 407 -1.14 -7.35 -24.76
CA ASP A 407 -2.28 -6.78 -24.01
C ASP A 407 -2.95 -7.81 -23.06
N VAL A 408 -2.57 -9.08 -23.15
CA VAL A 408 -2.97 -10.15 -22.22
C VAL A 408 -1.77 -10.52 -21.35
N GLY A 409 -1.72 -10.02 -20.11
CA GLY A 409 -0.63 -10.25 -19.16
C GLY A 409 0.53 -9.22 -19.16
N GLY A 410 0.32 -8.04 -19.76
CA GLY A 410 1.33 -6.99 -19.88
C GLY A 410 1.66 -6.28 -18.56
N ARG A 411 2.75 -6.67 -17.89
CA ARG A 411 3.14 -6.23 -16.53
C ARG A 411 3.48 -4.75 -16.33
N ARG A 412 3.58 -3.92 -17.38
CA ARG A 412 4.03 -2.52 -17.25
C ARG A 412 3.07 -1.68 -16.41
N LEU A 413 1.81 -1.57 -16.84
CA LEU A 413 0.82 -0.75 -16.14
C LEU A 413 0.42 -1.31 -14.76
N TRP A 414 0.59 -2.62 -14.57
CA TRP A 414 0.27 -3.32 -13.32
C TRP A 414 1.34 -3.17 -12.22
N ALA A 415 2.50 -2.58 -12.54
CA ALA A 415 3.52 -2.23 -11.55
C ALA A 415 3.33 -0.80 -11.00
N THR A 416 2.70 0.09 -11.77
CA THR A 416 2.48 1.51 -11.44
C THR A 416 1.06 1.84 -10.97
N ILE A 417 0.04 1.10 -11.41
CA ILE A 417 -1.31 1.17 -10.82
C ILE A 417 -1.25 0.51 -9.44
N GLY A 418 -1.15 1.33 -8.38
CA GLY A 418 -1.35 0.87 -7.01
C GLY A 418 -2.80 0.39 -6.80
N ASP A 419 -2.99 -0.70 -6.06
CA ASP A 419 -4.29 -1.41 -5.92
C ASP A 419 -5.31 -0.68 -5.00
N ARG A 420 -5.34 0.66 -5.07
CA ARG A 420 -6.34 1.52 -4.46
C ARG A 420 -7.66 1.35 -5.24
N GLU A 421 -8.70 0.85 -4.56
CA GLU A 421 -10.03 0.60 -5.15
C GLU A 421 -11.06 1.61 -4.62
N ILE A 422 -11.55 2.50 -5.50
CA ILE A 422 -12.35 3.67 -5.10
C ILE A 422 -13.67 3.32 -4.40
N THR A 423 -14.30 2.21 -4.75
CA THR A 423 -15.56 1.77 -4.11
C THR A 423 -15.37 1.55 -2.61
N LYS A 424 -14.19 1.11 -2.15
CA LYS A 424 -13.88 0.97 -0.71
C LYS A 424 -13.82 2.33 0.00
N MET A 425 -13.22 3.35 -0.64
CA MET A 425 -13.09 4.69 -0.07
C MET A 425 -14.41 5.47 -0.02
N LEU A 426 -15.21 5.44 -1.10
CA LEU A 426 -16.45 6.23 -1.17
C LEU A 426 -17.57 5.70 -0.26
N TRP A 427 -17.63 4.38 -0.04
CA TRP A 427 -18.66 3.78 0.82
C TRP A 427 -18.38 3.96 2.32
N ALA A 428 -17.11 4.02 2.74
CA ALA A 428 -16.74 4.27 4.14
C ALA A 428 -17.40 5.54 4.71
N ASN A 429 -17.54 6.59 3.90
CA ASN A 429 -18.14 7.87 4.29
C ASN A 429 -19.68 7.87 4.33
N ARG A 430 -20.39 6.82 3.88
CA ARG A 430 -21.86 6.75 3.93
C ARG A 430 -22.44 5.96 5.10
N VAL A 431 -21.64 5.11 5.77
CA VAL A 431 -22.13 4.27 6.89
C VAL A 431 -22.34 5.08 8.19
N GLY A 432 -21.86 6.34 8.25
CA GLY A 432 -21.98 7.19 9.43
C GLY A 432 -23.40 7.64 9.80
N GLN A 433 -24.40 7.53 8.92
CA GLN A 433 -25.79 7.93 9.21
C GLN A 433 -26.84 7.05 8.52
N LEU A 434 -27.25 5.96 9.19
CA LEU A 434 -28.63 5.46 9.20
C LEU A 434 -28.84 4.43 10.33
N HIS A 435 -30.08 4.17 10.69
CA HIS A 435 -30.50 3.30 11.80
C HIS A 435 -31.65 2.41 11.32
N VAL A 436 -31.78 1.18 11.87
CA VAL A 436 -32.99 0.31 11.79
C VAL A 436 -33.22 -0.29 10.37
N THR A 437 -33.61 -1.56 10.14
CA THR A 437 -34.10 -2.70 10.95
C THR A 437 -33.56 -4.07 10.43
N ARG A 438 -33.88 -5.18 11.10
CA ARG A 438 -33.97 -6.52 10.46
C ARG A 438 -35.29 -6.66 9.67
N ASP A 439 -35.31 -7.41 8.58
CA ASP A 439 -35.83 -8.81 8.52
C ASP A 439 -35.99 -9.30 7.06
N GLU A 440 -35.93 -10.64 6.87
CA GLU A 440 -36.20 -11.41 5.64
C GLU A 440 -35.29 -11.16 4.40
N ALA A 441 -35.02 -12.14 3.50
CA ALA A 441 -35.51 -13.51 3.40
C ALA A 441 -34.40 -14.53 3.04
N LEU A 442 -34.58 -15.80 3.40
CA LEU A 442 -33.91 -16.95 2.79
C LEU A 442 -34.71 -17.45 1.59
N LEU A 443 -34.05 -18.07 0.60
CA LEU A 443 -34.37 -19.44 0.14
C LEU A 443 -33.30 -20.00 -0.83
N LEU A 444 -33.23 -21.33 -0.90
CA LEU A 444 -32.26 -22.17 -1.63
C LEU A 444 -33.03 -23.03 -2.68
N PRO A 445 -32.45 -24.06 -3.32
CA PRO A 445 -31.30 -24.07 -4.25
C PRO A 445 -31.61 -24.89 -5.54
N THR A 446 -30.68 -24.99 -6.50
CA THR A 446 -30.55 -26.20 -7.35
C THR A 446 -29.14 -26.41 -7.92
N CYS A 447 -28.74 -27.67 -8.02
CA CYS A 447 -27.72 -28.21 -8.90
C CYS A 447 -28.15 -29.65 -9.25
N PRO A 448 -28.00 -30.12 -10.50
CA PRO A 448 -27.28 -31.39 -10.67
C PRO A 448 -26.47 -31.56 -11.98
N GLU A 449 -25.38 -32.33 -11.85
CA GLU A 449 -24.81 -33.29 -12.82
C GLU A 449 -24.48 -32.88 -14.28
N LYS A 450 -23.22 -33.12 -14.68
CA LYS A 450 -22.86 -34.40 -15.32
C LYS A 450 -21.35 -34.71 -15.37
N LEU A 451 -21.05 -36.01 -15.46
CA LEU A 451 -19.72 -36.59 -15.70
C LEU A 451 -19.42 -36.61 -17.24
N SER A 452 -18.25 -36.98 -17.78
CA SER A 452 -17.32 -38.04 -17.34
C SER A 452 -16.00 -38.11 -18.15
N ASN A 453 -15.04 -38.89 -17.62
CA ASN A 453 -13.91 -39.55 -18.34
C ASN A 453 -12.79 -38.63 -18.88
N SER A 454 -11.51 -39.02 -18.95
CA SER A 454 -10.80 -40.31 -18.74
C SER A 454 -9.27 -40.04 -18.62
N LYS A 455 -8.36 -40.90 -18.14
CA LYS A 455 -8.35 -42.27 -17.54
C LYS A 455 -6.93 -42.57 -16.98
N ILE A 456 -6.82 -43.42 -15.94
CA ILE A 456 -5.77 -44.47 -15.71
C ILE A 456 -4.28 -44.01 -15.62
N SER A 457 -3.43 -44.43 -14.68
CA SER A 457 -3.53 -45.11 -13.36
C SER A 457 -2.12 -45.00 -12.70
N SER A 458 -1.66 -45.65 -11.63
CA SER A 458 -2.10 -46.72 -10.68
C SER A 458 -1.17 -46.59 -9.43
N GLU A 459 -1.00 -47.46 -8.41
CA GLU A 459 -1.39 -48.85 -8.09
C GLU A 459 -1.98 -48.97 -6.65
N PHE A 460 -1.62 -50.02 -5.91
CA PHE A 460 -2.13 -50.50 -4.61
C PHE A 460 -1.01 -51.39 -3.96
N PRO A 461 -1.11 -52.05 -2.76
CA PRO A 461 -2.27 -52.34 -1.89
C PRO A 461 -2.04 -51.92 -0.39
N SER A 462 -2.77 -52.31 0.69
CA SER A 462 -3.77 -53.39 0.92
C SER A 462 -4.68 -53.14 2.16
N HIS A 463 -5.93 -53.66 2.12
CA HIS A 463 -6.90 -54.07 3.18
C HIS A 463 -7.07 -53.27 4.53
N LYS A 464 -8.26 -52.89 5.06
CA LYS A 464 -9.61 -53.50 5.29
C LYS A 464 -9.71 -54.49 6.50
N PRO A 465 -10.89 -54.73 7.16
CA PRO A 465 -12.27 -54.16 7.01
C PRO A 465 -13.06 -53.91 8.36
N ILE A 466 -14.43 -53.84 8.30
CA ILE A 466 -15.48 -54.12 9.34
C ILE A 466 -15.98 -52.92 10.21
N SER A 467 -17.30 -52.69 10.49
CA SER A 467 -18.60 -53.05 9.83
C SER A 467 -19.84 -52.32 10.45
N THR A 468 -21.00 -52.30 9.74
CA THR A 468 -22.42 -52.25 10.26
C THR A 468 -22.91 -51.00 11.05
N GLN A 469 -24.20 -50.58 11.09
CA GLN A 469 -25.49 -51.06 10.53
C GLN A 469 -26.56 -49.93 10.41
N LEU A 470 -27.66 -50.17 9.66
CA LEU A 470 -28.94 -49.40 9.57
C LEU A 470 -30.11 -50.29 10.11
N PRO A 471 -31.42 -49.88 10.23
CA PRO A 471 -32.19 -48.77 9.61
C PRO A 471 -33.25 -48.05 10.52
N SER A 472 -34.11 -47.15 9.98
CA SER A 472 -35.59 -47.32 9.83
C SER A 472 -36.34 -46.04 9.33
N LEU A 473 -37.64 -46.10 8.98
CA LEU A 473 -38.44 -44.99 8.39
C LEU A 473 -39.84 -44.74 9.03
N LEU A 474 -40.41 -43.53 8.77
CA LEU A 474 -41.75 -43.27 8.15
C LEU A 474 -42.90 -42.52 8.92
N LEU A 475 -43.41 -41.45 8.25
CA LEU A 475 -44.82 -40.95 8.09
C LEU A 475 -45.66 -40.18 9.16
N LEU A 476 -46.62 -39.38 8.60
CA LEU A 476 -47.83 -38.68 9.12
C LEU A 476 -47.71 -37.13 9.23
N ALA A 477 -48.70 -36.28 8.88
CA ALA A 477 -50.00 -36.44 8.20
C ALA A 477 -50.49 -35.09 7.55
N LEU A 478 -51.68 -35.07 6.92
CA LEU A 478 -52.25 -33.93 6.15
C LEU A 478 -53.30 -33.08 6.91
N GLY A 479 -53.58 -31.86 6.44
CA GLY A 479 -54.73 -31.03 6.85
C GLY A 479 -55.01 -29.85 5.89
N ASN A 480 -56.28 -29.64 5.52
CA ASN A 480 -56.73 -28.57 4.58
C ASN A 480 -57.39 -27.40 5.31
N HIS A 481 -57.36 -26.19 4.72
CA HIS A 481 -58.56 -25.36 4.49
C HIS A 481 -58.34 -24.32 3.38
N ARG A 482 -59.39 -23.59 2.97
CA ARG A 482 -59.49 -22.77 1.75
C ARG A 482 -60.48 -21.60 1.98
N GLN A 483 -60.50 -20.61 1.06
CA GLN A 483 -61.47 -19.49 0.93
C GLN A 483 -61.27 -18.31 1.94
N ASP A 484 -61.52 -17.03 1.61
CA ASP A 484 -61.95 -16.42 0.33
C ASP A 484 -61.52 -14.93 0.14
N VAL A 485 -61.34 -14.57 -1.15
CA VAL A 485 -61.54 -13.29 -1.89
C VAL A 485 -61.67 -11.94 -1.15
N GLN A 486 -60.83 -10.94 -1.49
CA GLN A 486 -61.24 -9.70 -2.21
C GLN A 486 -60.07 -8.74 -2.57
N GLU A 487 -60.15 -8.12 -3.74
CA GLU A 487 -59.28 -7.03 -4.22
C GLU A 487 -59.92 -5.66 -4.01
N VAL A 488 -59.15 -4.63 -3.62
CA VAL A 488 -59.48 -3.21 -3.87
C VAL A 488 -58.20 -2.41 -4.18
N ARG A 489 -58.24 -1.64 -5.27
CA ARG A 489 -57.33 -0.53 -5.65
C ARG A 489 -58.12 0.43 -6.56
N PRO A 490 -57.64 1.66 -6.81
CA PRO A 490 -56.80 2.54 -5.99
C PRO A 490 -57.54 3.88 -5.71
N ASP A 491 -56.92 4.85 -5.03
CA ASP A 491 -57.28 6.26 -5.28
C ASP A 491 -56.12 7.26 -5.04
N ARG A 492 -56.34 8.53 -5.40
CA ARG A 492 -55.33 9.58 -5.63
C ARG A 492 -55.41 10.78 -4.66
N GLN A 493 -54.41 11.65 -4.82
CA GLN A 493 -54.33 13.09 -4.47
C GLN A 493 -53.75 13.48 -3.09
N TRP A 494 -52.75 14.38 -3.15
CA TRP A 494 -52.22 15.16 -2.03
C TRP A 494 -51.88 16.59 -2.49
N GLN A 495 -52.79 17.53 -2.25
CA GLN A 495 -52.59 18.99 -2.17
C GLN A 495 -53.65 19.48 -1.12
N HIS A 496 -53.50 20.57 -0.37
CA HIS A 496 -52.68 21.77 -0.54
C HIS A 496 -52.57 22.58 0.80
N LEU A 497 -51.68 23.59 0.85
CA LEU A 497 -51.67 24.75 1.80
C LEU A 497 -51.35 24.50 3.31
N CYS A 498 -50.92 25.49 4.12
CA CYS A 498 -49.89 26.57 3.99
C CYS A 498 -49.76 27.41 5.30
N LEU A 499 -48.75 28.33 5.36
CA LEU A 499 -48.46 29.36 6.40
C LEU A 499 -47.86 28.84 7.74
N LEU A 500 -46.94 29.54 8.44
CA LEU A 500 -46.28 30.87 8.32
C LEU A 500 -44.75 30.69 8.05
N GLN A 501 -43.95 31.56 7.39
CA GLN A 501 -43.52 32.97 7.64
C GLN A 501 -42.89 33.20 9.04
N ARG A 502 -41.72 33.85 9.29
CA ARG A 502 -40.60 34.60 8.61
C ARG A 502 -39.38 34.61 9.62
N GLN A 503 -38.11 35.04 9.44
CA GLN A 503 -37.15 35.60 8.43
C GLN A 503 -35.71 35.36 9.01
N LEU A 504 -34.61 35.12 8.26
CA LEU A 504 -33.69 36.00 7.48
C LEU A 504 -32.93 37.13 8.23
N ASP A 505 -31.67 36.85 8.65
CA ASP A 505 -30.34 37.37 8.16
C ASP A 505 -30.04 38.89 7.97
N PRO A 506 -28.75 39.38 7.94
CA PRO A 506 -27.44 38.85 8.40
C PRO A 506 -26.52 39.89 9.18
N ILE A 507 -25.24 40.08 8.78
CA ILE A 507 -24.05 40.59 9.53
C ILE A 507 -23.53 41.95 9.00
N GLU A 508 -22.86 42.81 9.82
CA GLU A 508 -21.56 43.50 9.52
C GLU A 508 -21.02 44.50 10.60
N LEU A 509 -19.80 45.04 10.38
CA LEU A 509 -18.89 45.75 11.32
C LEU A 509 -18.98 47.30 11.30
N THR A 510 -18.40 47.98 12.31
CA THR A 510 -17.60 49.21 12.09
C THR A 510 -16.54 49.49 13.20
N LEU A 511 -15.53 50.32 12.90
CA LEU A 511 -14.30 50.55 13.69
C LEU A 511 -14.39 51.61 14.81
N ALA A 512 -13.45 51.56 15.77
CA ALA A 512 -12.70 52.74 16.27
C ALA A 512 -11.42 52.34 17.06
N LEU A 513 -10.37 53.18 17.06
CA LEU A 513 -9.14 53.02 17.86
C LEU A 513 -9.10 53.98 19.06
N HIS A 514 -8.38 53.66 20.16
CA HIS A 514 -7.16 54.38 20.60
C HIS A 514 -6.54 53.87 21.94
N SER A 515 -5.25 54.19 22.09
CA SER A 515 -4.27 53.94 23.18
C SER A 515 -4.61 54.40 24.61
N GLY A 516 -4.01 53.79 25.65
CA GLY A 516 -4.15 54.26 27.06
C GLY A 516 -3.24 53.65 28.16
N ILE A 517 -1.94 53.97 28.15
CA ILE A 517 -0.87 53.87 29.17
C ILE A 517 -1.17 53.33 30.62
N SER A 518 -0.34 52.34 30.99
CA SER A 518 0.08 51.79 32.31
C SER A 518 0.00 52.61 33.62
N ALA A 519 -0.29 51.93 34.74
CA ALA A 519 0.12 52.29 36.12
C ALA A 519 0.36 51.01 36.97
N PHE A 520 1.59 50.65 37.36
CA PHE A 520 2.37 51.05 38.56
C PHE A 520 1.99 50.38 39.90
N ALA A 521 3.00 49.91 40.65
CA ALA A 521 2.83 49.12 41.90
C ALA A 521 3.80 49.53 43.03
N ARG A 522 3.39 49.32 44.30
CA ARG A 522 4.19 49.19 45.55
C ARG A 522 3.24 48.74 46.69
N ARG A 523 3.54 47.67 47.46
CA ARG A 523 4.33 47.59 48.73
C ARG A 523 3.72 48.40 49.89
N ALA A 524 3.73 47.93 51.16
CA ALA A 524 4.50 46.83 51.81
C ALA A 524 3.53 45.86 52.58
N ALA A 525 3.83 45.04 53.61
CA ALA A 525 5.02 44.85 54.47
C ALA A 525 5.22 43.39 54.96
N ARG A 526 5.43 43.15 56.28
CA ARG A 526 5.87 41.93 56.99
C ARG A 526 5.58 42.09 58.51
N PRO A 527 5.47 41.05 59.38
CA PRO A 527 6.62 40.21 59.80
C PRO A 527 6.35 38.73 60.26
N ALA A 528 7.43 38.03 60.64
CA ALA A 528 7.63 36.78 61.44
C ALA A 528 6.63 35.59 61.31
N PHE A 529 6.99 34.33 60.98
CA PHE A 529 8.04 33.36 61.43
C PHE A 529 7.73 32.51 62.68
N ALA A 530 7.62 31.18 62.44
CA ALA A 530 7.66 30.03 63.38
C ALA A 530 6.53 29.87 64.43
N ALA A 531 6.07 28.65 64.78
CA ALA A 531 6.08 27.35 64.08
C ALA A 531 5.06 26.37 64.72
N ILE A 532 4.15 25.80 63.94
CA ILE A 532 3.22 24.70 64.30
C ILE A 532 3.14 23.75 63.07
N PRO A 533 3.07 22.40 63.22
CA PRO A 533 3.68 21.51 62.23
C PRO A 533 2.90 21.36 60.91
N ARG A 534 3.65 21.26 59.80
CA ARG A 534 3.11 20.79 58.52
C ARG A 534 2.69 19.33 58.65
N ARG A 535 1.37 19.07 58.64
CA ARG A 535 0.82 17.77 58.28
C ARG A 535 1.21 17.51 56.82
N VAL A 536 2.17 16.61 56.59
CA VAL A 536 2.59 16.24 55.23
C VAL A 536 1.42 15.53 54.55
N LEU A 537 0.74 16.24 53.66
CA LEU A 537 -0.04 15.62 52.60
C LEU A 537 0.97 14.83 51.75
N ARG A 538 1.00 13.51 51.92
CA ARG A 538 1.65 12.63 50.96
C ARG A 538 1.01 12.93 49.59
N PRO A 539 1.79 13.05 48.51
CA PRO A 539 1.23 12.95 47.16
C PRO A 539 0.39 11.67 47.08
N SER A 540 -0.83 11.76 46.55
CA SER A 540 -1.57 10.58 46.14
C SER A 540 -0.71 9.83 45.13
N SER A 541 -0.46 8.54 45.37
CA SER A 541 0.32 7.69 44.49
C SER A 541 -0.26 7.71 43.08
N LEU A 542 0.50 8.22 42.11
CA LEU A 542 0.16 8.16 40.69
C LEU A 542 0.14 6.69 40.27
N SER A 543 -1.07 6.17 40.03
CA SER A 543 -1.27 4.80 39.57
C SER A 543 -0.97 4.70 38.07
N PHE A 544 0.25 4.27 37.73
CA PHE A 544 0.58 3.84 36.37
C PHE A 544 -0.29 2.64 35.95
N GLY A 545 -0.68 2.59 34.67
CA GLY A 545 -1.14 1.38 33.98
C GLY A 545 -2.36 0.66 34.56
N ALA A 546 -3.53 1.33 34.60
CA ALA A 546 -4.75 0.75 35.19
C ALA A 546 -6.04 0.90 34.33
N ARG A 547 -5.95 1.04 32.99
CA ARG A 547 -7.15 1.18 32.13
C ARG A 547 -7.88 -0.14 31.83
N PHE A 548 -7.17 -1.27 31.74
CA PHE A 548 -7.77 -2.61 31.51
C PHE A 548 -8.05 -3.41 32.80
N ALA A 549 -7.46 -3.04 33.93
CA ALA A 549 -7.61 -3.74 35.21
C ALA A 549 -8.89 -3.34 35.96
N SER A 550 -10.05 -3.77 35.47
CA SER A 550 -11.34 -3.55 36.13
C SER A 550 -11.46 -4.46 37.37
N THR A 551 -11.28 -3.89 38.57
CA THR A 551 -11.38 -4.58 39.89
C THR A 551 -12.81 -5.02 40.26
N GLN A 552 -13.63 -5.32 39.25
CA GLN A 552 -15.07 -5.57 39.32
C GLN A 552 -15.39 -6.94 38.73
N THR A 553 -14.96 -8.00 39.40
CA THR A 553 -15.30 -9.39 39.02
C THR A 553 -16.80 -9.58 38.78
N ALA A 554 -17.14 -10.29 37.71
CA ALA A 554 -18.48 -10.82 37.48
C ALA A 554 -18.80 -11.99 38.42
N SER A 555 -20.07 -12.40 38.45
CA SER A 555 -20.48 -13.70 39.02
C SER A 555 -19.91 -14.85 38.18
N ASP A 556 -19.85 -16.07 38.72
CA ASP A 556 -19.54 -17.28 37.92
C ASP A 556 -20.40 -17.35 36.65
N GLY A 557 -19.75 -17.60 35.51
CA GLY A 557 -20.37 -17.87 34.21
C GLY A 557 -20.44 -19.38 33.92
N LYS A 558 -21.17 -19.74 32.87
CA LYS A 558 -21.33 -21.12 32.40
C LYS A 558 -21.04 -21.21 30.90
N ILE A 559 -20.31 -22.25 30.47
CA ILE A 559 -20.05 -22.50 29.05
C ILE A 559 -21.37 -22.72 28.32
N TYR A 560 -21.70 -21.86 27.36
CA TYR A 560 -22.94 -21.89 26.60
C TYR A 560 -22.78 -22.62 25.26
N GLN A 561 -21.69 -22.32 24.55
CA GLN A 561 -21.36 -22.92 23.25
C GLN A 561 -19.84 -22.97 23.05
N VAL A 562 -19.38 -23.95 22.27
CA VAL A 562 -17.96 -24.13 21.88
C VAL A 562 -17.93 -24.32 20.37
N ILE A 563 -17.02 -23.63 19.67
CA ILE A 563 -16.84 -23.63 18.21
C ILE A 563 -15.33 -23.64 17.93
N GLY A 564 -14.70 -24.81 18.06
CA GLY A 564 -13.24 -24.89 18.12
C GLY A 564 -12.69 -24.00 19.24
N ALA A 565 -11.63 -23.24 18.94
CA ALA A 565 -10.99 -22.33 19.90
C ALA A 565 -11.86 -21.11 20.33
N VAL A 566 -13.10 -20.96 19.84
CA VAL A 566 -14.03 -19.92 20.31
C VAL A 566 -15.06 -20.52 21.28
N VAL A 567 -15.18 -19.89 22.45
CA VAL A 567 -16.01 -20.36 23.57
C VAL A 567 -16.94 -19.24 24.02
N ASP A 568 -18.25 -19.42 23.84
CA ASP A 568 -19.26 -18.48 24.32
C ASP A 568 -19.66 -18.84 25.76
N VAL A 569 -19.54 -17.87 26.67
CA VAL A 569 -19.81 -18.02 28.11
C VAL A 569 -21.00 -17.15 28.50
N LYS A 570 -21.99 -17.74 29.16
CA LYS A 570 -23.19 -17.03 29.65
C LYS A 570 -23.10 -16.75 31.13
N PHE A 571 -23.42 -15.52 31.51
CA PHE A 571 -23.46 -15.04 32.89
C PHE A 571 -24.91 -14.90 33.36
N ASP A 572 -25.21 -15.35 34.59
CA ASP A 572 -26.57 -15.25 35.15
C ASP A 572 -26.92 -13.82 35.60
N THR A 573 -25.94 -12.90 35.64
CA THR A 573 -26.13 -11.49 35.98
C THR A 573 -25.88 -10.57 34.78
N ALA A 574 -26.47 -9.37 34.80
CA ALA A 574 -26.28 -8.35 33.76
C ALA A 574 -24.89 -7.66 33.80
N LYS A 575 -24.03 -8.04 34.75
CA LYS A 575 -22.66 -7.52 34.89
C LYS A 575 -21.70 -8.49 34.21
N LEU A 576 -21.25 -8.13 33.00
CA LEU A 576 -20.32 -8.94 32.22
C LEU A 576 -18.87 -8.56 32.50
N PRO A 577 -17.92 -9.51 32.38
CA PRO A 577 -16.49 -9.20 32.36
C PRO A 577 -16.16 -8.24 31.20
N PRO A 578 -15.22 -7.30 31.37
CA PRO A 578 -14.67 -6.48 30.28
C PRO A 578 -14.17 -7.31 29.09
N ILE A 579 -14.04 -6.65 27.94
CA ILE A 579 -13.24 -7.19 26.83
C ILE A 579 -11.76 -7.20 27.27
N LEU A 580 -11.01 -8.19 26.81
CA LEU A 580 -9.64 -8.56 27.20
C LEU A 580 -9.48 -9.19 28.60
N ASN A 581 -10.54 -9.32 29.42
CA ASN A 581 -10.44 -10.08 30.69
C ASN A 581 -10.20 -11.58 30.44
N ALA A 582 -9.45 -12.21 31.33
CA ALA A 582 -9.27 -13.65 31.39
C ALA A 582 -10.36 -14.31 32.25
N LEU A 583 -10.94 -15.41 31.73
CA LEU A 583 -11.80 -16.34 32.46
C LEU A 583 -11.06 -17.68 32.64
N GLU A 584 -11.24 -18.32 33.78
CA GLU A 584 -10.68 -19.65 34.07
C GLU A 584 -11.78 -20.71 34.16
N THR A 585 -11.61 -21.80 33.42
CA THR A 585 -12.45 -23.01 33.47
C THR A 585 -11.57 -24.24 33.66
N GLU A 586 -12.13 -25.29 34.24
CA GLU A 586 -11.49 -26.60 34.27
C GLU A 586 -11.85 -27.38 32.99
N ASN A 587 -10.87 -28.03 32.36
CA ASN A 587 -11.08 -29.00 31.29
C ASN A 587 -10.25 -30.26 31.62
N ASN A 588 -10.90 -31.42 31.76
CA ASN A 588 -10.25 -32.71 32.09
C ASN A 588 -9.27 -32.69 33.30
N GLY A 589 -9.53 -31.83 34.32
CA GLY A 589 -8.64 -31.66 35.47
C GLY A 589 -7.47 -30.67 35.26
N GLN A 590 -7.42 -29.99 34.11
CA GLN A 590 -6.43 -28.96 33.79
C GLN A 590 -7.08 -27.57 33.73
N ARG A 591 -6.27 -26.53 33.98
CA ARG A 591 -6.69 -25.12 33.97
C ARG A 591 -6.67 -24.58 32.53
N LEU A 592 -7.84 -24.33 31.96
CA LEU A 592 -8.01 -23.70 30.65
C LEU A 592 -8.34 -22.20 30.83
N VAL A 593 -7.55 -21.34 30.19
CA VAL A 593 -7.75 -19.88 30.19
C VAL A 593 -8.45 -19.46 28.90
N LEU A 594 -9.47 -18.61 29.04
CA LEU A 594 -10.24 -18.02 27.94
C LEU A 594 -10.12 -16.48 28.01
N GLU A 595 -9.82 -15.79 26.91
CA GLU A 595 -9.83 -14.32 26.86
C GLU A 595 -11.15 -13.81 26.26
N VAL A 596 -11.83 -12.87 26.92
CA VAL A 596 -13.07 -12.26 26.42
C VAL A 596 -12.79 -11.34 25.23
N ALA A 597 -13.27 -11.70 24.05
CA ALA A 597 -13.05 -10.95 22.81
C ALA A 597 -14.21 -10.03 22.43
N GLN A 598 -15.46 -10.42 22.70
CA GLN A 598 -16.66 -9.65 22.32
C GLN A 598 -17.83 -9.89 23.29
N HIS A 599 -18.79 -8.97 23.35
CA HIS A 599 -20.07 -9.16 24.04
C HIS A 599 -21.18 -9.40 23.00
N LEU A 600 -21.93 -10.50 23.11
CA LEU A 600 -22.96 -10.88 22.14
C LEU A 600 -24.38 -10.41 22.53
N GLY A 601 -24.54 -9.89 23.75
CA GLY A 601 -25.85 -9.62 24.36
C GLY A 601 -26.45 -10.85 25.04
N GLN A 602 -27.66 -10.72 25.59
CA GLN A 602 -28.34 -11.77 26.40
C GLN A 602 -27.48 -12.35 27.55
N ASN A 603 -26.60 -11.52 28.11
CA ASN A 603 -25.57 -11.86 29.09
C ASN A 603 -24.54 -12.91 28.61
N VAL A 604 -24.30 -13.01 27.30
CA VAL A 604 -23.28 -13.89 26.71
C VAL A 604 -22.08 -13.07 26.25
N VAL A 605 -20.88 -13.54 26.60
CA VAL A 605 -19.60 -13.05 26.08
C VAL A 605 -18.92 -14.12 25.23
N ARG A 606 -18.27 -13.71 24.15
CA ARG A 606 -17.50 -14.57 23.26
C ARG A 606 -16.03 -14.52 23.64
N CYS A 607 -15.45 -15.67 23.90
CA CYS A 607 -14.07 -15.81 24.34
C CYS A 607 -13.22 -16.60 23.34
N ILE A 608 -11.91 -16.41 23.42
CA ILE A 608 -10.89 -17.18 22.67
C ILE A 608 -10.14 -18.04 23.67
N ALA A 609 -10.03 -19.34 23.41
CA ALA A 609 -9.28 -20.28 24.24
C ALA A 609 -7.76 -20.15 23.99
N MET A 610 -6.98 -20.21 25.08
CA MET A 610 -5.52 -20.22 25.04
C MET A 610 -4.92 -21.64 24.94
N ASP A 611 -5.74 -22.68 25.09
CA ASP A 611 -5.35 -24.09 24.99
C ASP A 611 -6.51 -24.94 24.42
N GLY A 612 -6.33 -26.25 24.28
CA GLY A 612 -7.29 -27.20 23.73
C GLY A 612 -8.69 -27.15 24.37
N THR A 613 -9.71 -27.16 23.52
CA THR A 613 -11.14 -27.14 23.92
C THR A 613 -11.77 -28.53 23.92
N GLU A 614 -11.01 -29.55 23.52
CA GLU A 614 -11.37 -30.95 23.46
C GLU A 614 -11.79 -31.44 24.86
N GLY A 615 -13.04 -31.92 24.97
CA GLY A 615 -13.64 -32.34 26.24
C GLY A 615 -14.41 -31.25 27.01
N LEU A 616 -14.32 -29.97 26.61
CA LEU A 616 -15.04 -28.90 27.29
C LEU A 616 -16.56 -29.01 27.09
N VAL A 617 -17.30 -29.19 28.19
CA VAL A 617 -18.76 -29.41 28.17
C VAL A 617 -19.58 -28.15 28.42
N ARG A 618 -20.70 -28.02 27.71
CA ARG A 618 -21.71 -26.98 27.99
C ARG A 618 -22.25 -27.15 29.41
N GLY A 619 -22.37 -26.03 30.13
CA GLY A 619 -22.74 -25.99 31.55
C GLY A 619 -21.56 -26.05 32.53
N ALA A 620 -20.32 -26.30 32.06
CA ALA A 620 -19.12 -26.15 32.90
C ALA A 620 -18.98 -24.71 33.42
N LYS A 621 -18.40 -24.54 34.61
CA LYS A 621 -18.19 -23.23 35.26
C LYS A 621 -16.97 -22.52 34.66
N ALA A 622 -17.15 -21.26 34.28
CA ALA A 622 -16.07 -20.32 33.97
C ALA A 622 -16.06 -19.16 34.98
N THR A 623 -14.89 -18.84 35.52
CA THR A 623 -14.71 -17.84 36.59
C THR A 623 -14.01 -16.61 36.04
N ASP A 624 -14.57 -15.41 36.22
CA ASP A 624 -13.90 -14.16 35.84
C ASP A 624 -12.77 -13.84 36.82
N THR A 625 -11.55 -13.66 36.31
CA THR A 625 -10.38 -13.31 37.13
C THR A 625 -10.38 -11.83 37.56
N GLY A 626 -11.18 -10.97 36.92
CA GLY A 626 -11.19 -9.53 37.16
C GLY A 626 -10.00 -8.77 36.55
N ALA A 627 -9.22 -9.41 35.68
CA ALA A 627 -8.12 -8.79 34.96
C ALA A 627 -7.92 -9.44 33.58
N PRO A 628 -7.12 -8.84 32.69
CA PRO A 628 -6.53 -9.55 31.56
C PRO A 628 -5.62 -10.71 32.00
N ILE A 629 -5.16 -11.54 31.06
CA ILE A 629 -4.14 -12.57 31.34
C ILE A 629 -2.93 -11.89 31.99
N THR A 630 -2.57 -12.31 33.21
CA THR A 630 -1.41 -11.76 33.94
C THR A 630 -0.28 -12.77 34.04
N ILE A 631 0.96 -12.33 33.81
CA ILE A 631 2.16 -13.17 33.69
C ILE A 631 3.22 -12.77 34.73
N PRO A 632 4.12 -13.67 35.16
CA PRO A 632 5.24 -13.30 36.04
C PRO A 632 6.28 -12.48 35.28
N VAL A 633 6.84 -11.45 35.92
CA VAL A 633 7.84 -10.55 35.30
C VAL A 633 9.07 -10.34 36.19
N GLY A 634 10.12 -9.73 35.63
CA GLY A 634 11.37 -9.42 36.31
C GLY A 634 12.37 -10.58 36.42
N PRO A 635 13.54 -10.38 37.06
CA PRO A 635 14.73 -11.22 36.85
C PRO A 635 14.56 -12.74 37.09
N GLY A 636 13.54 -13.15 37.85
CA GLY A 636 13.18 -14.56 38.00
C GLY A 636 12.66 -15.26 36.73
N THR A 637 12.39 -14.52 35.65
CA THR A 637 12.05 -15.06 34.31
C THR A 637 13.27 -15.34 33.44
N LEU A 638 14.46 -14.86 33.81
CA LEU A 638 15.69 -15.09 33.05
C LEU A 638 16.14 -16.55 33.17
N GLY A 639 16.55 -17.16 32.06
CA GLY A 639 16.90 -18.58 31.99
C GLY A 639 15.71 -19.54 32.18
N ARG A 640 14.48 -19.02 32.04
CA ARG A 640 13.22 -19.77 32.11
C ARG A 640 12.50 -19.77 30.77
N ILE A 641 11.68 -20.81 30.56
CA ILE A 641 10.73 -20.87 29.44
C ILE A 641 9.30 -20.78 29.98
N MET A 642 8.49 -19.88 29.43
CA MET A 642 7.06 -19.76 29.74
C MET A 642 6.19 -19.82 28.48
N ASN A 643 4.93 -20.24 28.66
CA ASN A 643 3.88 -20.16 27.63
C ASN A 643 3.18 -18.79 27.63
N VAL A 644 2.14 -18.65 26.79
CA VAL A 644 1.30 -17.44 26.70
C VAL A 644 0.67 -17.00 28.03
N THR A 645 0.26 -17.92 28.91
CA THR A 645 -0.36 -17.61 30.23
C THR A 645 0.66 -17.30 31.32
N GLY A 646 1.96 -17.32 31.01
CA GLY A 646 3.04 -17.09 31.96
C GLY A 646 3.27 -18.25 32.93
N ASP A 647 2.89 -19.46 32.52
CA ASP A 647 3.13 -20.71 33.24
C ASP A 647 4.42 -21.38 32.67
N PRO A 648 5.31 -21.93 33.51
CA PRO A 648 6.60 -22.46 33.07
C PRO A 648 6.45 -23.80 32.33
N ILE A 649 7.17 -23.95 31.22
CA ILE A 649 7.17 -25.14 30.36
C ILE A 649 8.56 -25.80 30.21
N ASP A 650 9.52 -25.41 31.05
CA ASP A 650 10.89 -25.94 31.09
C ASP A 650 11.10 -27.06 32.14
N GLU A 651 10.04 -27.49 32.81
CA GLU A 651 10.04 -28.42 33.96
C GLU A 651 10.85 -27.97 35.20
N ARG A 652 11.46 -26.77 35.19
CA ARG A 652 12.34 -26.25 36.28
C ARG A 652 11.56 -25.69 37.50
N GLY A 653 10.35 -26.21 37.74
CA GLY A 653 9.44 -25.76 38.80
C GLY A 653 8.88 -24.34 38.59
N PRO A 654 8.19 -23.75 39.59
CA PRO A 654 7.58 -22.43 39.47
C PRO A 654 8.58 -21.30 39.15
N ILE A 655 8.10 -20.25 38.47
CA ILE A 655 8.87 -19.01 38.23
C ILE A 655 8.86 -18.17 39.52
N LYS A 656 10.04 -17.83 40.04
CA LYS A 656 10.21 -17.05 41.27
C LYS A 656 10.09 -15.55 40.97
N SER A 657 8.85 -15.06 40.80
CA SER A 657 8.58 -13.63 40.58
C SER A 657 7.80 -13.00 41.74
N ASN A 658 8.11 -11.74 42.03
CA ASN A 658 7.45 -10.91 43.04
C ASN A 658 6.27 -10.08 42.49
N LYS A 659 6.07 -10.06 41.16
CA LYS A 659 5.09 -9.18 40.48
C LYS A 659 4.50 -9.91 39.27
N ARG A 660 3.19 -9.79 39.06
CA ARG A 660 2.55 -10.13 37.78
C ARG A 660 2.04 -8.87 37.09
N LEU A 661 2.10 -8.84 35.77
CA LEU A 661 1.57 -7.75 34.92
C LEU A 661 0.60 -8.31 33.87
N PRO A 662 -0.42 -7.55 33.45
CA PRO A 662 -1.33 -7.95 32.37
C PRO A 662 -0.62 -7.88 31.01
N ILE A 663 -0.90 -8.82 30.10
CA ILE A 663 -0.30 -8.81 28.75
C ILE A 663 -0.83 -7.66 27.86
N HIS A 664 -2.02 -7.14 28.20
CA HIS A 664 -2.67 -6.02 27.54
C HIS A 664 -2.38 -4.72 28.28
N ALA A 665 -1.63 -3.84 27.64
CA ALA A 665 -1.27 -2.50 28.11
C ALA A 665 -1.44 -1.47 26.97
N ASP A 666 -1.66 -0.20 27.33
CA ASP A 666 -1.61 0.91 26.38
C ASP A 666 -0.15 1.16 25.94
N ALA A 667 0.06 1.67 24.72
CA ALA A 667 1.36 2.17 24.29
C ALA A 667 1.81 3.41 25.13
N PRO A 668 3.12 3.66 25.32
CA PRO A 668 3.60 4.82 26.06
C PRO A 668 3.06 6.15 25.51
N GLU A 669 2.49 6.99 26.38
CA GLU A 669 1.92 8.27 25.98
C GLU A 669 3.00 9.17 25.33
N PHE A 670 2.61 9.98 24.34
CA PHE A 670 3.51 10.82 23.53
C PHE A 670 4.49 11.66 24.38
N ILE A 671 4.07 12.09 25.57
CA ILE A 671 4.91 12.86 26.50
C ILE A 671 6.12 12.08 27.03
N ASP A 672 6.10 10.75 27.06
CA ASP A 672 7.12 9.87 27.65
C ASP A 672 8.04 9.18 26.62
N GLN A 673 7.75 9.35 25.32
CA GLN A 673 8.62 8.97 24.22
C GLN A 673 9.93 9.79 24.25
N ALA A 674 11.05 9.18 23.84
CA ALA A 674 12.31 9.91 23.61
C ALA A 674 12.29 10.68 22.28
N THR A 675 13.10 11.74 22.18
CA THR A 675 13.19 12.61 20.99
C THR A 675 14.58 12.59 20.32
N THR A 676 15.54 11.87 20.88
CA THR A 676 16.88 11.68 20.32
C THR A 676 16.97 10.37 19.56
N ALA A 677 17.34 10.45 18.27
CA ALA A 677 17.74 9.29 17.51
C ALA A 677 19.17 8.90 17.91
N GLU A 678 19.34 7.68 18.40
CA GLU A 678 20.63 7.13 18.85
C GLU A 678 20.87 5.78 18.16
N ILE A 679 22.13 5.50 17.82
CA ILE A 679 22.51 4.25 17.14
C ILE A 679 22.83 3.18 18.19
N LEU A 680 22.21 2.02 18.05
CA LEU A 680 22.58 0.81 18.79
C LEU A 680 23.73 0.12 18.08
N VAL A 681 24.96 0.34 18.58
CA VAL A 681 26.16 -0.36 18.07
C VAL A 681 26.04 -1.85 18.36
N THR A 682 26.02 -2.67 17.30
CA THR A 682 25.85 -4.13 17.36
C THR A 682 27.17 -4.90 17.41
N GLY A 683 28.27 -4.26 17.02
CA GLY A 683 29.58 -4.88 16.85
C GLY A 683 29.71 -5.72 15.58
N ILE A 684 28.74 -5.64 14.65
CA ILE A 684 28.68 -6.41 13.40
C ILE A 684 28.90 -5.46 12.22
N LYS A 685 30.04 -5.57 11.53
CA LYS A 685 30.53 -4.59 10.54
C LYS A 685 29.50 -4.20 9.48
N VAL A 686 28.83 -5.18 8.86
CA VAL A 686 27.84 -4.94 7.79
C VAL A 686 26.57 -4.23 8.31
N VAL A 687 26.16 -4.51 9.55
CA VAL A 687 25.00 -3.86 10.19
C VAL A 687 25.38 -2.43 10.57
N ASP A 688 26.42 -2.27 11.38
CA ASP A 688 26.82 -0.97 11.92
C ASP A 688 27.23 0.01 10.82
N LEU A 689 27.80 -0.47 9.70
CA LEU A 689 28.12 0.40 8.55
C LEU A 689 26.90 0.73 7.67
N LEU A 690 26.18 -0.28 7.16
CA LEU A 690 25.23 -0.12 6.04
C LEU A 690 23.76 -0.11 6.44
N ALA A 691 23.39 -0.73 7.56
CA ALA A 691 22.02 -0.75 8.08
C ALA A 691 21.98 -0.50 9.60
N PRO A 692 22.57 0.61 10.10
CA PRO A 692 22.74 0.86 11.53
C PRO A 692 21.39 0.86 12.27
N TYR A 693 21.33 0.16 13.40
CA TYR A 693 20.09 -0.01 14.17
C TYR A 693 19.80 1.20 15.06
N ALA A 694 18.52 1.58 15.16
CA ALA A 694 18.07 2.61 16.09
C ALA A 694 17.88 2.03 17.51
N ARG A 695 18.35 2.74 18.54
CA ARG A 695 18.10 2.41 19.94
C ARG A 695 16.60 2.55 20.26
N GLY A 696 15.96 1.42 20.53
CA GLY A 696 14.51 1.30 20.70
C GLY A 696 13.68 1.27 19.42
N GLY A 697 14.34 1.14 18.25
CA GLY A 697 13.66 0.97 16.98
C GLY A 697 13.18 -0.45 16.72
N LYS A 698 12.46 -0.63 15.61
CA LYS A 698 12.05 -1.93 15.08
C LYS A 698 12.90 -2.32 13.88
N ILE A 699 13.46 -3.53 13.90
CA ILE A 699 14.30 -4.08 12.84
C ILE A 699 13.62 -5.31 12.23
N GLY A 700 13.37 -5.29 10.92
CA GLY A 700 12.91 -6.46 10.19
C GLY A 700 14.08 -7.32 9.72
N LEU A 701 14.14 -8.57 10.19
CA LEU A 701 15.11 -9.57 9.75
C LEU A 701 14.46 -10.48 8.69
N PHE A 702 14.82 -10.28 7.44
CA PHE A 702 14.31 -11.04 6.30
C PHE A 702 15.30 -12.17 5.97
N GLY A 703 14.79 -13.33 5.55
CA GLY A 703 15.66 -14.44 5.11
C GLY A 703 14.99 -15.80 5.13
N GLY A 704 15.34 -16.62 4.15
CA GLY A 704 14.85 -18.00 4.01
C GLY A 704 15.41 -18.97 5.05
N ALA A 705 15.20 -20.27 4.83
CA ALA A 705 15.88 -21.30 5.59
C ALA A 705 17.35 -21.44 5.13
N GLY A 706 18.26 -21.64 6.09
CA GLY A 706 19.69 -21.88 5.88
C GLY A 706 20.61 -20.66 5.94
N VAL A 707 20.09 -19.42 5.85
CA VAL A 707 20.90 -18.19 5.73
C VAL A 707 21.49 -17.65 7.05
N GLY A 708 21.54 -18.46 8.11
CA GLY A 708 22.17 -18.10 9.39
C GLY A 708 21.36 -17.24 10.38
N LYS A 709 20.04 -17.05 10.18
CA LYS A 709 19.16 -16.23 11.05
C LYS A 709 19.36 -16.46 12.55
N THR A 710 19.34 -17.72 13.00
CA THR A 710 19.44 -18.09 14.41
C THR A 710 20.80 -17.68 15.01
N VAL A 711 21.88 -17.90 14.27
CA VAL A 711 23.25 -17.56 14.66
C VAL A 711 23.43 -16.03 14.73
N PHE A 712 22.80 -15.29 13.81
CA PHE A 712 22.78 -13.83 13.81
C PHE A 712 22.02 -13.24 15.02
N ILE A 713 20.87 -13.84 15.37
CA ILE A 713 20.12 -13.49 16.58
C ILE A 713 20.95 -13.77 17.85
N GLN A 714 21.61 -14.92 17.93
CA GLN A 714 22.45 -15.28 19.07
C GLN A 714 23.67 -14.36 19.21
N GLU A 715 24.34 -13.98 18.12
CA GLU A 715 25.48 -13.04 18.19
C GLU A 715 25.02 -11.64 18.61
N LEU A 716 23.85 -11.16 18.17
CA LEU A 716 23.28 -9.90 18.65
C LEU A 716 23.01 -9.93 20.17
N ILE A 717 22.45 -11.04 20.70
CA ILE A 717 22.26 -11.23 22.15
C ILE A 717 23.62 -11.21 22.88
N ASN A 718 24.60 -11.98 22.38
CA ASN A 718 25.96 -12.06 22.92
C ASN A 718 26.65 -10.69 22.96
N ASN A 719 26.64 -9.95 21.85
CA ASN A 719 27.36 -8.69 21.72
C ASN A 719 26.74 -7.61 22.60
N ILE A 720 25.42 -7.50 22.64
CA ILE A 720 24.73 -6.43 23.36
C ILE A 720 24.70 -6.71 24.88
N ALA A 721 24.61 -7.99 25.29
CA ALA A 721 24.82 -8.37 26.70
C ALA A 721 26.26 -8.07 27.18
N LYS A 722 27.27 -8.14 26.30
CA LYS A 722 28.67 -7.81 26.60
C LYS A 722 28.96 -6.30 26.58
N ALA A 723 28.41 -5.56 25.61
CA ALA A 723 28.71 -4.15 25.37
C ALA A 723 27.84 -3.18 26.18
N HIS A 724 26.53 -3.47 26.29
CA HIS A 724 25.53 -2.58 26.91
C HIS A 724 24.94 -3.13 28.22
N GLY A 725 25.15 -4.42 28.51
CA GLY A 725 24.76 -5.05 29.78
C GLY A 725 23.26 -5.31 29.97
N GLY A 726 22.43 -5.01 28.97
CA GLY A 726 20.98 -5.18 29.00
C GLY A 726 20.50 -6.64 28.88
N TYR A 727 19.25 -6.88 29.27
CA TYR A 727 18.58 -8.18 29.13
C TYR A 727 17.93 -8.37 27.75
N SER A 728 17.75 -9.62 27.37
CA SER A 728 17.01 -10.02 26.16
C SER A 728 15.73 -10.79 26.49
N VAL A 729 14.72 -10.67 25.63
CA VAL A 729 13.52 -11.51 25.65
C VAL A 729 13.36 -12.10 24.25
N PHE A 730 13.28 -13.42 24.14
CA PHE A 730 12.99 -14.11 22.88
C PHE A 730 11.56 -14.63 22.89
N THR A 731 10.82 -14.29 21.84
CA THR A 731 9.38 -14.59 21.70
C THR A 731 9.15 -15.42 20.45
N GLY A 732 9.03 -16.74 20.63
CA GLY A 732 8.73 -17.69 19.56
C GLY A 732 7.23 -17.72 19.26
N VAL A 733 6.78 -16.87 18.34
CA VAL A 733 5.40 -16.74 17.89
C VAL A 733 5.12 -17.73 16.76
N GLY A 734 4.33 -18.76 17.04
CA GLY A 734 4.00 -19.81 16.07
C GLY A 734 5.25 -20.54 15.58
N GLU A 735 6.26 -20.72 16.46
CA GLU A 735 7.51 -21.40 16.12
C GLU A 735 7.41 -22.92 16.29
N ARG A 736 8.27 -23.68 15.62
CA ARG A 736 8.36 -25.13 15.73
C ARG A 736 9.02 -25.52 17.05
N THR A 737 8.40 -26.45 17.76
CA THR A 737 8.92 -27.04 19.01
C THR A 737 10.39 -27.46 18.92
N ARG A 738 10.80 -28.03 17.78
CA ARG A 738 12.21 -28.38 17.51
C ARG A 738 13.13 -27.15 17.49
N GLU A 739 12.78 -26.11 16.73
CA GLU A 739 13.63 -24.91 16.60
C GLU A 739 13.73 -24.14 17.93
N GLY A 740 12.66 -24.13 18.73
CA GLY A 740 12.71 -23.61 20.11
C GLY A 740 13.55 -24.46 21.08
N ASN A 741 13.52 -25.79 20.94
CA ASN A 741 14.35 -26.73 21.71
C ASN A 741 15.84 -26.56 21.38
N ASP A 742 16.16 -26.55 20.09
CA ASP A 742 17.54 -26.47 19.60
C ASP A 742 18.14 -25.11 20.02
N LEU A 743 17.40 -24.01 19.88
CA LEU A 743 17.77 -22.68 20.38
C LEU A 743 18.03 -22.66 21.90
N TYR A 744 17.22 -23.35 22.70
CA TYR A 744 17.38 -23.41 24.16
C TYR A 744 18.67 -24.13 24.57
N HIS A 745 19.08 -25.17 23.85
CA HIS A 745 20.33 -25.87 24.08
C HIS A 745 21.55 -25.10 23.52
N GLU A 746 21.45 -24.51 22.33
CA GLU A 746 22.48 -23.62 21.78
C GLU A 746 22.76 -22.44 22.74
N MET A 747 21.72 -21.88 23.38
CA MET A 747 21.85 -20.85 24.42
C MET A 747 22.48 -21.34 25.73
N GLN A 748 22.40 -22.63 26.05
CA GLN A 748 23.11 -23.23 27.19
C GLN A 748 24.59 -23.44 26.86
N GLU A 749 24.91 -23.99 25.69
CA GLU A 749 26.28 -24.23 25.24
C GLU A 749 27.07 -22.92 25.08
N THR A 750 26.44 -21.88 24.52
CA THR A 750 26.99 -20.52 24.44
C THR A 750 26.96 -19.75 25.77
N SER A 751 26.48 -20.35 26.87
CA SER A 751 26.41 -19.77 28.22
C SER A 751 25.59 -18.48 28.35
N VAL A 752 24.68 -18.21 27.40
CA VAL A 752 23.67 -17.13 27.44
C VAL A 752 22.55 -17.45 28.44
N ILE A 753 22.20 -18.74 28.53
CA ILE A 753 21.38 -19.34 29.59
C ILE A 753 22.31 -20.18 30.47
N GLN A 754 22.39 -19.81 31.75
CA GLN A 754 23.14 -20.53 32.76
C GLN A 754 22.16 -21.09 33.77
N LEU A 755 22.10 -22.42 33.89
CA LEU A 755 21.10 -23.10 34.71
C LEU A 755 21.28 -22.78 36.20
N ASP A 756 22.52 -22.74 36.68
CA ASP A 756 22.90 -22.45 38.07
C ASP A 756 23.55 -21.05 38.23
N GLY A 757 23.41 -20.17 37.24
CA GLY A 757 24.09 -18.87 37.17
C GLY A 757 23.20 -17.73 36.63
N GLU A 758 23.81 -16.59 36.29
CA GLU A 758 23.08 -15.43 35.75
C GLU A 758 22.81 -15.57 34.25
N SER A 759 21.66 -16.14 33.91
CA SER A 759 21.10 -16.08 32.55
C SER A 759 20.77 -14.63 32.16
N LYS A 760 20.95 -14.27 30.88
CA LYS A 760 20.68 -12.90 30.36
C LYS A 760 19.48 -12.80 29.41
N VAL A 761 18.82 -13.93 29.12
CA VAL A 761 17.62 -14.00 28.25
C VAL A 761 16.44 -14.67 28.96
N ALA A 762 15.22 -14.18 28.73
CA ALA A 762 13.98 -14.87 29.06
C ALA A 762 13.33 -15.45 27.78
N LEU A 763 12.82 -16.68 27.83
CA LEU A 763 12.20 -17.35 26.69
C LEU A 763 10.67 -17.44 26.85
N VAL A 764 9.95 -17.02 25.82
CA VAL A 764 8.49 -17.11 25.73
C VAL A 764 8.13 -17.82 24.43
N PHE A 765 7.41 -18.94 24.49
CA PHE A 765 6.97 -19.67 23.31
C PHE A 765 5.45 -19.79 23.25
N GLY A 766 4.92 -19.72 22.03
CA GLY A 766 3.55 -20.10 21.69
C GLY A 766 3.60 -20.85 20.37
N GLN A 767 3.73 -22.17 20.44
CA GLN A 767 4.24 -23.03 19.37
C GLN A 767 3.22 -23.31 18.26
N MET A 768 3.66 -23.88 17.12
CA MET A 768 2.77 -24.21 15.99
C MET A 768 1.62 -25.18 16.35
N ASN A 769 1.79 -26.00 17.39
CA ASN A 769 0.75 -26.92 17.90
C ASN A 769 -0.27 -26.25 18.84
N GLU A 770 -0.05 -24.99 19.24
CA GLU A 770 -0.97 -24.25 20.10
C GLU A 770 -2.10 -23.58 19.28
N PRO A 771 -3.31 -23.41 19.87
CA PRO A 771 -4.43 -22.78 19.19
C PRO A 771 -4.08 -21.34 18.78
N PRO A 772 -4.77 -20.80 17.75
CA PRO A 772 -4.49 -19.45 17.26
C PRO A 772 -4.72 -18.36 18.33
N GLY A 773 -5.50 -18.62 19.38
CA GLY A 773 -5.61 -17.74 20.54
C GLY A 773 -4.27 -17.50 21.25
N ALA A 774 -3.52 -18.56 21.53
CA ALA A 774 -2.20 -18.46 22.15
C ALA A 774 -1.19 -17.76 21.23
N ARG A 775 -1.12 -18.19 19.96
CA ARG A 775 -0.23 -17.59 18.95
C ARG A 775 -0.51 -16.11 18.71
N ALA A 776 -1.78 -15.67 18.77
CA ALA A 776 -2.18 -14.26 18.66
C ALA A 776 -1.99 -13.44 19.95
N ARG A 777 -1.43 -14.03 21.02
CA ARG A 777 -1.21 -13.34 22.32
C ARG A 777 0.21 -13.45 22.85
N VAL A 778 0.96 -14.49 22.48
CA VAL A 778 2.32 -14.71 23.00
C VAL A 778 3.31 -13.58 22.68
N ALA A 779 3.13 -12.87 21.55
CA ALA A 779 3.86 -11.65 21.24
C ALA A 779 3.73 -10.58 22.35
N LEU A 780 2.51 -10.43 22.91
CA LEU A 780 2.21 -9.52 24.00
C LEU A 780 2.79 -10.02 25.33
N THR A 781 2.83 -11.35 25.54
CA THR A 781 3.49 -11.97 26.70
C THR A 781 4.99 -11.63 26.75
N GLY A 782 5.72 -11.84 25.65
CA GLY A 782 7.14 -11.48 25.55
C GLY A 782 7.39 -9.98 25.71
N LEU A 783 6.58 -9.16 25.03
CA LEU A 783 6.62 -7.70 25.14
C LEU A 783 6.41 -7.21 26.59
N THR A 784 5.47 -7.80 27.33
CA THR A 784 5.19 -7.43 28.73
C THR A 784 6.33 -7.78 29.69
N VAL A 785 7.13 -8.81 29.39
CA VAL A 785 8.39 -9.08 30.10
C VAL A 785 9.44 -8.01 29.79
N ALA A 786 9.56 -7.59 28.51
CA ALA A 786 10.49 -6.53 28.11
C ALA A 786 10.11 -5.15 28.68
N GLU A 787 8.82 -4.81 28.72
CA GLU A 787 8.31 -3.57 29.31
C GLU A 787 8.59 -3.45 30.80
N TYR A 788 8.59 -4.56 31.55
CA TYR A 788 9.02 -4.53 32.95
C TYR A 788 10.49 -4.09 33.08
N PHE A 789 11.39 -4.64 32.26
CA PHE A 789 12.81 -4.28 32.29
C PHE A 789 13.06 -2.83 31.82
N ARG A 790 12.27 -2.34 30.84
CA ARG A 790 12.27 -0.91 30.44
C ARG A 790 11.76 0.01 31.55
N ASP A 791 10.59 -0.27 32.10
CA ASP A 791 9.81 0.73 32.85
C ASP A 791 9.94 0.62 34.39
N GLU A 792 10.42 -0.50 34.92
CA GLU A 792 10.67 -0.69 36.36
C GLU A 792 12.17 -0.76 36.67
N GLU A 793 12.97 -1.41 35.80
CA GLU A 793 14.43 -1.51 35.99
C GLU A 793 15.25 -0.45 35.23
N GLY A 794 14.63 0.27 34.28
CA GLY A 794 15.27 1.38 33.57
C GLY A 794 16.38 0.95 32.61
N GLN A 795 16.22 -0.21 31.98
CA GLN A 795 17.24 -0.81 31.11
C GLN A 795 16.92 -0.65 29.61
N ASP A 796 17.94 -0.82 28.78
CA ASP A 796 17.77 -1.12 27.37
C ASP A 796 17.61 -2.63 27.18
N VAL A 797 16.58 -3.03 26.43
CA VAL A 797 16.12 -4.41 26.31
C VAL A 797 16.06 -4.81 24.84
N LEU A 798 16.48 -6.03 24.52
CA LEU A 798 16.24 -6.62 23.20
C LEU A 798 14.98 -7.49 23.21
N LEU A 799 14.07 -7.26 22.26
CA LEU A 799 12.89 -8.08 22.05
C LEU A 799 12.94 -8.78 20.69
N PHE A 800 13.29 -10.06 20.69
CA PHE A 800 13.28 -10.90 19.50
C PHE A 800 11.89 -11.49 19.29
N ILE A 801 11.38 -11.41 18.06
CA ILE A 801 10.08 -11.96 17.66
C ILE A 801 10.29 -12.82 16.42
N ASP A 802 10.28 -14.15 16.56
CA ASP A 802 10.23 -15.08 15.42
C ASP A 802 8.92 -15.90 15.50
N ASN A 803 7.89 -15.67 14.66
CA ASN A 803 7.86 -14.80 13.48
C ASN A 803 6.71 -13.78 13.55
N ILE A 804 6.95 -12.53 13.18
CA ILE A 804 5.90 -11.48 13.21
C ILE A 804 4.74 -11.79 12.26
N PHE A 805 5.01 -12.51 11.16
CA PHE A 805 3.95 -12.99 10.26
C PHE A 805 3.01 -13.99 10.94
N ARG A 806 3.50 -14.82 11.87
CA ARG A 806 2.68 -15.81 12.59
C ARG A 806 1.74 -15.17 13.60
N PHE A 807 2.10 -14.01 14.16
CA PHE A 807 1.17 -13.18 14.94
C PHE A 807 -0.03 -12.76 14.06
N THR A 808 0.25 -12.20 12.89
CA THR A 808 -0.77 -11.80 11.91
C THR A 808 -1.63 -12.97 11.45
N GLN A 809 -1.01 -14.10 11.09
CA GLN A 809 -1.72 -15.32 10.67
C GLN A 809 -2.68 -15.81 11.77
N ALA A 810 -2.22 -15.87 13.01
CA ALA A 810 -3.05 -16.25 14.15
C ALA A 810 -4.20 -15.25 14.40
N GLY A 811 -3.95 -13.95 14.19
CA GLY A 811 -4.98 -12.91 14.19
C GLY A 811 -6.05 -13.11 13.11
N SER A 812 -5.67 -13.55 11.91
CA SER A 812 -6.59 -13.91 10.82
C SER A 812 -7.43 -15.15 11.17
N GLU A 813 -6.80 -16.21 11.70
CA GLU A 813 -7.49 -17.41 12.18
C GLU A 813 -8.51 -17.09 13.28
N VAL A 814 -8.12 -16.30 14.29
CA VAL A 814 -9.01 -15.81 15.36
C VAL A 814 -10.16 -14.99 14.77
N SER A 815 -9.88 -14.08 13.84
CA SER A 815 -10.88 -13.20 13.23
C SER A 815 -11.95 -13.98 12.46
N ALA A 816 -11.55 -15.00 11.71
CA ALA A 816 -12.46 -15.90 11.00
C ALA A 816 -13.34 -16.70 11.98
N LEU A 817 -12.75 -17.27 13.04
CA LEU A 817 -13.49 -18.01 14.08
C LEU A 817 -14.47 -17.12 14.87
N LEU A 818 -14.15 -15.83 15.06
CA LEU A 818 -15.07 -14.86 15.66
C LEU A 818 -16.26 -14.50 14.75
N GLY A 819 -16.22 -14.85 13.46
CA GLY A 819 -17.26 -14.53 12.48
C GLY A 819 -17.13 -13.14 11.85
N ARG A 820 -15.93 -12.53 11.87
CA ARG A 820 -15.67 -11.26 11.16
C ARG A 820 -15.51 -11.53 9.67
N ILE A 821 -16.01 -10.61 8.83
CA ILE A 821 -15.77 -10.64 7.38
C ILE A 821 -14.26 -10.41 7.12
N PRO A 822 -13.59 -11.24 6.30
CA PRO A 822 -12.18 -11.04 5.98
C PRO A 822 -11.94 -9.82 5.09
N SER A 823 -10.72 -9.28 5.17
CA SER A 823 -10.23 -8.17 4.36
C SER A 823 -9.48 -8.68 3.11
N ALA A 824 -8.69 -7.83 2.48
CA ALA A 824 -7.78 -8.18 1.38
C ALA A 824 -6.95 -9.43 1.71
N VAL A 825 -6.76 -10.32 0.72
CA VAL A 825 -6.00 -11.59 0.79
C VAL A 825 -6.49 -12.58 1.89
N GLY A 826 -7.58 -12.27 2.60
CA GLY A 826 -8.12 -13.10 3.68
C GLY A 826 -7.72 -12.66 5.10
N TYR A 827 -6.91 -11.60 5.25
CA TYR A 827 -6.48 -11.11 6.56
C TYR A 827 -7.63 -10.53 7.39
N GLN A 828 -7.42 -10.38 8.71
CA GLN A 828 -8.42 -9.76 9.56
C GLN A 828 -8.62 -8.27 9.25
N PRO A 829 -9.86 -7.74 9.31
CA PRO A 829 -10.12 -6.32 9.08
C PRO A 829 -9.52 -5.41 10.17
N THR A 830 -9.03 -5.97 11.28
CA THR A 830 -8.33 -5.26 12.36
C THR A 830 -6.81 -5.25 12.20
N LEU A 831 -6.23 -5.75 11.09
CA LEU A 831 -4.79 -6.01 10.93
C LEU A 831 -3.89 -4.84 11.37
N ALA A 832 -4.14 -3.63 10.88
CA ALA A 832 -3.34 -2.46 11.23
C ALA A 832 -3.46 -2.05 12.70
N VAL A 833 -4.61 -2.31 13.35
CA VAL A 833 -4.84 -2.02 14.77
C VAL A 833 -4.20 -3.10 15.65
N ASP A 834 -4.34 -4.38 15.27
CA ASP A 834 -3.73 -5.50 15.99
C ASP A 834 -2.19 -5.44 15.94
N MET A 835 -1.63 -5.03 14.79
CA MET A 835 -0.20 -4.80 14.61
C MET A 835 0.26 -3.53 15.36
N GLY A 836 -0.38 -2.38 15.10
CA GLY A 836 0.02 -1.10 15.71
C GLY A 836 -0.06 -1.10 17.24
N GLY A 837 -1.09 -1.73 17.82
CA GLY A 837 -1.22 -1.87 19.28
C GLY A 837 -0.09 -2.68 19.95
N MET A 838 0.65 -3.48 19.18
CA MET A 838 1.87 -4.16 19.63
C MET A 838 3.14 -3.36 19.27
N GLN A 839 3.24 -2.86 18.04
CA GLN A 839 4.44 -2.16 17.57
C GLN A 839 4.68 -0.81 18.28
N GLU A 840 3.63 -0.06 18.64
CA GLU A 840 3.78 1.23 19.31
C GLU A 840 4.13 1.12 20.81
N ARG A 841 4.00 -0.08 21.39
CA ARG A 841 4.58 -0.42 22.71
C ARG A 841 6.09 -0.65 22.65
N ILE A 842 6.63 -1.01 21.48
CA ILE A 842 8.06 -1.19 21.21
C ILE A 842 8.67 0.18 20.86
N THR A 843 9.30 0.82 21.85
CA THR A 843 9.85 2.17 21.72
C THR A 843 10.83 2.51 22.86
N THR A 844 11.59 3.59 22.69
CA THR A 844 12.38 4.25 23.74
C THR A 844 11.51 5.21 24.55
N THR A 845 11.44 4.99 25.86
CA THR A 845 10.86 5.95 26.82
C THR A 845 11.97 6.70 27.56
N LYS A 846 11.62 7.72 28.33
CA LYS A 846 12.55 8.42 29.26
C LYS A 846 13.25 7.52 30.28
N LYS A 847 12.85 6.26 30.43
CA LYS A 847 13.43 5.31 31.40
C LYS A 847 14.43 4.33 30.79
N GLY A 848 14.27 3.98 29.51
CA GLY A 848 15.00 2.92 28.82
C GLY A 848 14.35 2.59 27.47
N SER A 849 14.91 1.65 26.73
CA SER A 849 14.42 1.26 25.39
C SER A 849 14.04 -0.21 25.27
N ILE A 850 13.14 -0.52 24.35
CA ILE A 850 12.96 -1.88 23.82
C ILE A 850 13.31 -1.84 22.34
N THR A 851 14.49 -2.33 21.98
CA THR A 851 14.87 -2.49 20.56
C THR A 851 14.40 -3.87 20.10
N SER A 852 13.63 -3.95 19.01
CA SER A 852 13.06 -5.23 18.58
C SER A 852 13.63 -5.71 17.26
N VAL A 853 14.08 -6.97 17.24
CA VAL A 853 14.52 -7.65 16.02
C VAL A 853 13.47 -8.71 15.68
N GLN A 854 12.75 -8.46 14.60
CA GLN A 854 11.55 -9.19 14.23
C GLN A 854 11.84 -9.97 12.95
N ALA A 855 11.80 -11.30 13.01
CA ALA A 855 11.90 -12.10 11.80
C ALA A 855 10.61 -11.95 11.00
N VAL A 856 10.74 -11.56 9.73
CA VAL A 856 9.60 -11.31 8.82
C VAL A 856 9.58 -12.38 7.74
N TYR A 857 8.52 -13.17 7.70
CA TYR A 857 8.21 -14.03 6.56
C TYR A 857 7.36 -13.26 5.55
N VAL A 858 7.82 -13.20 4.30
CA VAL A 858 7.08 -12.64 3.17
C VAL A 858 6.35 -13.80 2.47
N PRO A 859 5.01 -13.83 2.40
CA PRO A 859 4.28 -14.89 1.75
C PRO A 859 4.47 -14.80 0.23
N ALA A 860 4.79 -15.94 -0.42
CA ALA A 860 5.01 -16.04 -1.87
C ALA A 860 6.04 -15.02 -2.45
N ASP A 861 6.94 -14.50 -1.61
CA ASP A 861 7.87 -13.40 -1.92
C ASP A 861 7.19 -12.09 -2.38
N ASP A 862 5.90 -11.93 -2.08
CA ASP A 862 5.11 -10.72 -2.36
C ASP A 862 5.21 -9.69 -1.23
N LEU A 863 5.96 -8.61 -1.48
CA LEU A 863 6.12 -7.47 -0.56
C LEU A 863 4.86 -6.59 -0.46
N THR A 864 3.90 -6.73 -1.38
CA THR A 864 2.63 -5.98 -1.39
C THR A 864 1.52 -6.64 -0.59
N ASP A 865 1.72 -7.88 -0.12
CA ASP A 865 0.82 -8.55 0.80
C ASP A 865 0.56 -7.66 2.05
N PRO A 866 -0.70 -7.52 2.51
CA PRO A 866 -1.05 -6.67 3.64
C PRO A 866 -0.24 -6.91 4.93
N ALA A 867 0.24 -8.13 5.19
CA ALA A 867 0.97 -8.46 6.40
C ALA A 867 2.42 -7.90 6.39
N PRO A 868 3.27 -8.17 5.39
CA PRO A 868 4.51 -7.41 5.19
C PRO A 868 4.27 -5.91 5.09
N ALA A 869 3.34 -5.44 4.25
CA ALA A 869 3.11 -4.01 4.01
C ALA A 869 2.77 -3.23 5.30
N THR A 870 1.89 -3.78 6.15
CA THR A 870 1.56 -3.20 7.46
C THR A 870 2.77 -3.26 8.40
N THR A 871 3.56 -4.33 8.37
CA THR A 871 4.77 -4.46 9.21
C THR A 871 5.83 -3.41 8.82
N PHE A 872 6.11 -3.24 7.52
CA PHE A 872 7.11 -2.31 6.99
C PHE A 872 6.92 -0.86 7.45
N ALA A 873 5.68 -0.40 7.62
CA ALA A 873 5.39 0.95 8.10
C ALA A 873 6.05 1.23 9.48
N HIS A 874 6.05 0.24 10.38
CA HIS A 874 6.61 0.35 11.73
C HIS A 874 8.12 0.05 11.80
N LEU A 875 8.78 -0.40 10.73
CA LEU A 875 10.20 -0.75 10.73
C LEU A 875 11.11 0.47 10.50
N ASP A 876 12.17 0.56 11.31
CA ASP A 876 13.20 1.59 11.21
C ASP A 876 14.44 1.12 10.43
N ALA A 877 14.70 -0.19 10.44
CA ALA A 877 15.73 -0.83 9.63
C ALA A 877 15.25 -2.19 9.07
N THR A 878 15.80 -2.57 7.92
CA THR A 878 15.58 -3.86 7.27
C THR A 878 16.93 -4.53 7.01
N THR A 879 17.12 -5.74 7.54
CA THR A 879 18.30 -6.57 7.35
C THR A 879 17.91 -7.79 6.52
N VAL A 880 18.38 -7.88 5.29
CA VAL A 880 18.03 -8.95 4.34
C VAL A 880 19.15 -9.98 4.32
N LEU A 881 18.87 -11.22 4.73
CA LEU A 881 19.82 -12.33 4.66
C LEU A 881 19.60 -13.12 3.37
N SER A 882 20.52 -12.94 2.42
CA SER A 882 20.42 -13.44 1.04
C SER A 882 21.07 -14.83 0.89
N ARG A 883 20.38 -15.74 0.19
CA ARG A 883 20.91 -17.08 -0.10
C ARG A 883 22.17 -17.02 -0.96
N GLY A 884 22.22 -16.18 -1.99
CA GLY A 884 23.39 -16.09 -2.87
C GLY A 884 24.67 -15.68 -2.12
N ILE A 885 24.54 -14.86 -1.07
CA ILE A 885 25.66 -14.47 -0.21
C ILE A 885 26.10 -15.63 0.69
N SER A 886 25.15 -16.39 1.25
CA SER A 886 25.45 -17.61 2.02
C SER A 886 26.10 -18.72 1.17
N GLU A 887 25.76 -18.82 -0.12
CA GLU A 887 26.33 -19.76 -1.08
C GLU A 887 27.75 -19.37 -1.52
N LEU A 888 28.08 -18.08 -1.51
CA LEU A 888 29.47 -17.59 -1.60
C LEU A 888 30.29 -17.85 -0.33
N GLY A 889 29.68 -18.40 0.72
CA GLY A 889 30.30 -18.67 2.03
C GLY A 889 30.44 -17.43 2.91
N ILE A 890 29.79 -16.31 2.58
CA ILE A 890 29.92 -15.06 3.32
C ILE A 890 28.93 -15.07 4.49
N TYR A 891 29.46 -14.99 5.72
CA TYR A 891 28.68 -14.93 6.96
C TYR A 891 29.11 -13.69 7.79
N PRO A 892 28.15 -12.92 8.35
CA PRO A 892 26.70 -13.07 8.19
C PRO A 892 26.25 -12.76 6.74
N ALA A 893 25.22 -13.47 6.27
CA ALA A 893 24.81 -13.44 4.87
C ALA A 893 23.97 -12.20 4.46
N VAL A 894 24.28 -11.03 5.03
CA VAL A 894 23.50 -9.79 4.86
C VAL A 894 23.74 -9.21 3.48
N ASP A 895 22.67 -8.86 2.77
CA ASP A 895 22.73 -8.15 1.49
C ASP A 895 23.00 -6.66 1.72
N PRO A 896 24.12 -6.11 1.20
CA PRO A 896 24.54 -4.73 1.44
C PRO A 896 23.78 -3.68 0.61
N LEU A 897 22.94 -4.11 -0.34
CA LEU A 897 22.15 -3.24 -1.22
C LEU A 897 20.65 -3.30 -0.90
N ASP A 898 20.15 -4.49 -0.56
CA ASP A 898 18.74 -4.68 -0.20
C ASP A 898 18.45 -4.36 1.27
N SER A 899 19.46 -4.38 2.15
CA SER A 899 19.35 -3.93 3.56
C SER A 899 19.42 -2.40 3.67
N LYS A 900 18.58 -1.80 4.53
CA LYS A 900 18.38 -0.33 4.62
C LYS A 900 18.11 0.10 6.06
N SER A 901 18.36 1.36 6.40
CA SER A 901 18.02 1.94 7.71
C SER A 901 17.68 3.42 7.62
N ARG A 902 16.65 3.86 8.38
CA ARG A 902 16.32 5.27 8.62
C ARG A 902 17.43 6.02 9.38
N MET A 903 18.35 5.30 10.03
CA MET A 903 19.48 5.90 10.75
C MET A 903 20.66 6.26 9.84
N LEU A 904 20.70 5.77 8.60
CA LEU A 904 21.77 6.08 7.64
C LEU A 904 21.56 7.47 7.01
N ASP A 905 21.65 8.50 7.85
CA ASP A 905 21.49 9.91 7.54
C ASP A 905 22.69 10.68 8.11
N PRO A 906 23.35 11.58 7.35
CA PRO A 906 24.56 12.27 7.82
C PRO A 906 24.33 13.15 9.06
N ARG A 907 23.07 13.47 9.41
CA ARG A 907 22.68 14.18 10.64
C ARG A 907 22.65 13.27 11.88
N ILE A 908 22.61 11.94 11.69
CA ILE A 908 22.53 10.92 12.75
C ILE A 908 23.87 10.16 12.87
N VAL A 909 24.34 9.52 11.79
CA VAL A 909 25.63 8.79 11.77
C VAL A 909 26.86 9.71 11.67
N GLY A 910 26.66 10.96 11.25
CA GLY A 910 27.75 11.86 10.89
C GLY A 910 28.27 11.63 9.47
N GLN A 911 28.83 12.68 8.86
CA GLN A 911 29.23 12.68 7.46
C GLN A 911 30.22 11.56 7.10
N ASP A 912 31.23 11.30 7.94
CA ASP A 912 32.33 10.38 7.59
C ASP A 912 31.89 8.91 7.52
N HIS A 913 30.91 8.53 8.36
CA HIS A 913 30.24 7.24 8.29
C HIS A 913 29.38 7.18 7.03
N TYR A 914 28.50 8.18 6.82
CA TYR A 914 27.59 8.24 5.68
C TYR A 914 28.33 8.13 4.34
N ASP A 915 29.35 8.97 4.12
CA ASP A 915 30.15 8.98 2.88
C ASP A 915 30.82 7.63 2.61
N THR A 916 31.34 6.99 3.66
CA THR A 916 32.00 5.67 3.58
C THR A 916 30.99 4.56 3.26
N ALA A 917 29.81 4.57 3.90
CA ALA A 917 28.73 3.62 3.64
C ALA A 917 28.16 3.76 2.21
N THR A 918 27.85 4.99 1.80
CA THR A 918 27.37 5.28 0.44
C THR A 918 28.40 4.93 -0.62
N ARG A 919 29.70 5.18 -0.41
CA ARG A 919 30.74 4.79 -1.39
C ARG A 919 30.96 3.27 -1.46
N VAL A 920 30.80 2.55 -0.35
CA VAL A 920 30.74 1.07 -0.34
C VAL A 920 29.55 0.56 -1.16
N GLN A 921 28.35 1.14 -0.98
CA GLN A 921 27.16 0.76 -1.75
C GLN A 921 27.32 1.06 -3.24
N GLN A 922 27.89 2.22 -3.60
CA GLN A 922 28.19 2.56 -5.00
C GLN A 922 29.09 1.51 -5.66
N ILE A 923 30.23 1.16 -5.07
CA ILE A 923 31.17 0.17 -5.64
C ILE A 923 30.54 -1.22 -5.75
N LEU A 924 29.70 -1.62 -4.78
CA LEU A 924 28.98 -2.91 -4.84
C LEU A 924 27.87 -2.92 -5.90
N GLN A 925 27.22 -1.78 -6.15
CA GLN A 925 26.22 -1.63 -7.22
C GLN A 925 26.87 -1.55 -8.61
N GLU A 926 27.98 -0.81 -8.74
CA GLU A 926 28.84 -0.78 -9.94
C GLU A 926 29.28 -2.22 -10.28
N TYR A 927 29.79 -2.98 -9.30
CA TYR A 927 30.15 -4.39 -9.46
C TYR A 927 28.97 -5.30 -9.86
N LYS A 928 27.79 -5.14 -9.25
CA LYS A 928 26.57 -5.90 -9.60
C LYS A 928 26.17 -5.66 -11.07
N SER A 929 26.35 -4.45 -11.60
CA SER A 929 26.13 -4.16 -13.03
C SER A 929 27.24 -4.70 -13.95
N LEU A 930 28.49 -4.80 -13.47
CA LEU A 930 29.60 -5.40 -14.22
C LEU A 930 29.54 -6.94 -14.25
N GLN A 931 28.88 -7.60 -13.28
CA GLN A 931 28.78 -9.07 -13.21
C GLN A 931 28.16 -9.70 -14.46
N ASP A 932 27.09 -9.12 -15.01
CA ASP A 932 26.45 -9.62 -16.25
C ASP A 932 27.40 -9.52 -17.46
N ILE A 933 28.20 -8.45 -17.53
CA ILE A 933 29.21 -8.26 -18.59
C ILE A 933 30.31 -9.31 -18.46
N ILE A 934 30.83 -9.52 -17.24
CA ILE A 934 31.85 -10.54 -16.93
C ILE A 934 31.34 -11.95 -17.28
N ALA A 935 30.06 -12.24 -17.02
CA ALA A 935 29.46 -13.55 -17.30
C ALA A 935 29.29 -13.84 -18.80
N ILE A 936 29.19 -12.80 -19.65
CA ILE A 936 29.00 -12.93 -21.10
C ILE A 936 30.31 -12.80 -21.88
N LEU A 937 31.18 -11.84 -21.51
CA LEU A 937 32.39 -11.47 -22.25
C LEU A 937 33.70 -11.86 -21.55
N GLY A 938 33.67 -12.15 -20.26
CA GLY A 938 34.87 -12.37 -19.43
C GLY A 938 35.42 -11.08 -18.80
N MET A 939 36.39 -11.23 -17.89
CA MET A 939 36.98 -10.07 -17.19
C MET A 939 37.98 -9.28 -18.06
N ASP A 940 38.57 -9.89 -19.09
CA ASP A 940 39.62 -9.26 -19.89
C ASP A 940 39.12 -8.08 -20.74
N GLU A 941 37.86 -8.13 -21.18
CA GLU A 941 37.16 -7.12 -21.99
C GLU A 941 36.74 -5.87 -21.18
N LEU A 942 36.89 -5.88 -19.85
CA LEU A 942 36.65 -4.71 -19.00
C LEU A 942 37.79 -3.68 -19.12
N SER A 943 37.51 -2.39 -18.87
CA SER A 943 38.58 -1.41 -18.76
C SER A 943 39.40 -1.63 -17.48
N GLU A 944 40.63 -1.14 -17.44
CA GLU A 944 41.50 -1.27 -16.26
C GLU A 944 40.90 -0.57 -15.01
N ALA A 945 40.05 0.44 -15.19
CA ALA A 945 39.31 1.08 -14.10
C ALA A 945 38.15 0.20 -13.58
N ASP A 946 37.44 -0.48 -14.48
CA ASP A 946 36.38 -1.43 -14.13
C ASP A 946 36.98 -2.66 -13.43
N LYS A 947 38.13 -3.17 -13.90
CA LYS A 947 38.89 -4.27 -13.26
C LYS A 947 39.27 -3.91 -11.83
N LEU A 948 39.86 -2.73 -11.59
CA LEU A 948 40.18 -2.26 -10.24
C LEU A 948 38.91 -2.11 -9.37
N THR A 949 37.80 -1.67 -9.94
CA THR A 949 36.50 -1.58 -9.26
C THR A 949 35.99 -2.97 -8.86
N VAL A 950 36.08 -3.97 -9.75
CA VAL A 950 35.72 -5.37 -9.49
C VAL A 950 36.60 -5.99 -8.40
N GLU A 951 37.92 -5.78 -8.43
CA GLU A 951 38.84 -6.27 -7.40
C GLU A 951 38.52 -5.68 -6.02
N ARG A 952 38.36 -4.35 -5.94
CA ARG A 952 37.98 -3.66 -4.70
C ARG A 952 36.60 -4.09 -4.22
N ALA A 953 35.61 -4.23 -5.11
CA ALA A 953 34.28 -4.71 -4.76
C ALA A 953 34.30 -6.13 -4.19
N ARG A 954 35.09 -7.05 -4.77
CA ARG A 954 35.26 -8.42 -4.26
C ARG A 954 35.93 -8.42 -2.88
N LYS A 955 36.97 -7.59 -2.68
CA LYS A 955 37.62 -7.41 -1.36
C LYS A 955 36.63 -6.85 -0.32
N ILE A 956 35.86 -5.82 -0.65
CA ILE A 956 34.79 -5.25 0.18
C ILE A 956 33.72 -6.30 0.52
N GLN A 957 33.23 -7.05 -0.47
CA GLN A 957 32.22 -8.10 -0.29
C GLN A 957 32.72 -9.19 0.67
N ARG A 958 34.01 -9.58 0.57
CA ARG A 958 34.63 -10.51 1.53
C ARG A 958 34.81 -9.86 2.91
N PHE A 959 35.19 -8.59 2.99
CA PHE A 959 35.43 -7.88 4.25
C PHE A 959 34.14 -7.63 5.06
N LEU A 960 32.97 -7.63 4.43
CA LEU A 960 31.67 -7.63 5.14
C LEU A 960 31.43 -8.91 5.96
N SER A 961 32.17 -10.00 5.70
CA SER A 961 32.14 -11.20 6.56
C SER A 961 32.84 -10.96 7.91
N GLN A 962 32.43 -11.72 8.93
CA GLN A 962 32.93 -11.57 10.29
C GLN A 962 32.78 -12.88 11.08
N PRO A 963 33.81 -13.35 11.80
CA PRO A 963 33.68 -14.50 12.68
C PRO A 963 32.84 -14.12 13.91
N PHE A 964 31.73 -14.82 14.12
CA PHE A 964 30.86 -14.65 15.27
C PHE A 964 31.29 -15.52 16.45
N THR A 965 31.21 -14.97 17.65
CA THR A 965 31.52 -15.64 18.92
C THR A 965 30.70 -16.92 19.10
N VAL A 966 29.39 -16.86 18.87
CA VAL A 966 28.50 -18.02 18.99
C VAL A 966 28.78 -19.08 17.92
N ALA A 967 29.37 -18.69 16.79
CA ALA A 967 29.77 -19.59 15.71
C ALA A 967 31.14 -20.28 15.95
N GLN A 968 31.90 -19.89 16.97
CA GLN A 968 33.23 -20.44 17.25
C GLN A 968 33.21 -21.96 17.51
N VAL A 969 32.15 -22.48 18.15
CA VAL A 969 31.97 -23.92 18.43
C VAL A 969 31.89 -24.74 17.14
N PHE A 970 31.26 -24.19 16.10
CA PHE A 970 31.04 -24.88 14.82
C PHE A 970 32.13 -24.62 13.79
N THR A 971 32.78 -23.45 13.84
CA THR A 971 33.77 -23.01 12.83
C THR A 971 35.22 -23.20 13.27
N GLY A 972 35.49 -23.27 14.58
CA GLY A 972 36.85 -23.24 15.15
C GLY A 972 37.57 -21.90 15.02
N ILE A 973 36.92 -20.86 14.49
CA ILE A 973 37.47 -19.51 14.35
C ILE A 973 37.03 -18.67 15.55
N GLU A 974 37.96 -17.96 16.17
CA GLU A 974 37.67 -17.07 17.31
C GLU A 974 36.79 -15.89 16.88
N GLY A 975 35.69 -15.66 17.61
CA GLY A 975 34.77 -14.57 17.33
C GLY A 975 35.40 -13.20 17.55
N THR A 976 35.06 -12.21 16.72
CA THR A 976 35.57 -10.84 16.86
C THR A 976 34.44 -9.83 16.89
N LEU A 977 34.38 -9.02 17.94
CA LEU A 977 33.52 -7.84 18.04
C LEU A 977 34.33 -6.62 17.57
N VAL A 978 33.78 -5.83 16.64
CA VAL A 978 34.49 -4.71 15.99
C VAL A 978 33.83 -3.37 16.39
N ASP A 979 34.62 -2.34 16.71
CA ASP A 979 34.10 -1.00 16.97
C ASP A 979 33.60 -0.33 15.67
N ILE A 980 32.59 0.52 15.77
CA ILE A 980 32.03 1.29 14.66
C ILE A 980 33.10 2.19 13.99
N LYS A 981 34.03 2.76 14.77
CA LYS A 981 35.14 3.59 14.27
C LYS A 981 36.15 2.76 13.50
N ASP A 982 36.53 1.61 14.03
CA ASP A 982 37.49 0.71 13.37
C ASP A 982 36.89 0.10 12.10
N THR A 983 35.57 -0.10 12.09
CA THR A 983 34.80 -0.43 10.88
C THR A 983 34.90 0.68 9.84
N ILE A 984 34.50 1.92 10.15
CA ILE A 984 34.55 3.06 9.22
C ILE A 984 35.98 3.27 8.70
N ASN A 985 36.97 3.32 9.59
CA ASN A 985 38.38 3.48 9.22
C ASN A 985 38.87 2.35 8.29
N SER A 986 38.53 1.09 8.59
CA SER A 986 38.94 -0.06 7.77
C SER A 986 38.35 0.01 6.36
N PHE A 987 37.05 0.28 6.22
CA PHE A 987 36.42 0.43 4.90
C PHE A 987 36.97 1.65 4.16
N LYS A 988 37.22 2.78 4.84
CA LYS A 988 37.81 3.98 4.26
C LYS A 988 39.23 3.77 3.70
N SER A 989 40.09 3.03 4.40
CA SER A 989 41.42 2.61 3.90
C SER A 989 41.33 1.60 2.74
N ILE A 990 40.29 0.77 2.67
CA ILE A 990 40.05 -0.10 1.51
C ILE A 990 39.58 0.74 0.30
N LEU A 991 38.72 1.73 0.51
CA LEU A 991 38.27 2.67 -0.52
C LEU A 991 39.40 3.55 -1.09
N SER A 992 40.37 3.94 -0.26
CA SER A 992 41.56 4.69 -0.70
C SER A 992 42.57 3.82 -1.49
N GLY A 993 42.54 2.49 -1.32
CA GLY A 993 43.42 1.54 -2.00
C GLY A 993 44.53 0.95 -1.13
N GLU A 994 44.54 1.21 0.19
CA GLU A 994 45.56 0.71 1.12
C GLU A 994 45.46 -0.81 1.44
N GLY A 995 44.75 -1.55 0.60
CA GLY A 995 44.68 -3.01 0.58
C GLY A 995 44.57 -3.58 -0.84
N ASP A 996 44.92 -2.79 -1.87
CA ASP A 996 44.94 -3.24 -3.26
C ASP A 996 46.04 -4.29 -3.51
N ASP A 997 47.11 -4.26 -2.71
CA ASP A 997 48.22 -5.22 -2.69
C ASP A 997 47.86 -6.59 -2.05
N LEU A 998 46.85 -6.63 -1.18
CA LEU A 998 46.46 -7.83 -0.45
C LEU A 998 45.58 -8.78 -1.29
N PRO A 999 45.74 -10.12 -1.19
CA PRO A 999 44.88 -11.08 -1.86
C PRO A 999 43.46 -11.10 -1.26
N GLU A 1000 42.43 -11.38 -2.07
CA GLU A 1000 41.01 -11.41 -1.63
C GLU A 1000 40.77 -12.28 -0.37
N GLY A 1001 41.46 -13.42 -0.24
CA GLY A 1001 41.35 -14.33 0.90
C GLY A 1001 41.81 -13.74 2.24
N ALA A 1002 42.57 -12.63 2.22
CA ALA A 1002 42.95 -11.89 3.42
C ALA A 1002 41.76 -11.20 4.10
N PHE A 1003 40.77 -10.77 3.30
CA PHE A 1003 39.59 -10.03 3.78
C PHE A 1003 38.44 -10.93 4.26
N TYR A 1004 38.52 -12.24 4.03
CA TYR A 1004 37.47 -13.19 4.41
C TYR A 1004 37.60 -13.63 5.87
N MET A 1005 36.51 -13.60 6.65
CA MET A 1005 36.44 -14.01 8.06
C MET A 1005 37.56 -13.39 8.92
N VAL A 1006 37.52 -12.06 9.04
CA VAL A 1006 38.42 -11.24 9.87
C VAL A 1006 37.64 -10.10 10.56
N GLY A 1007 38.22 -9.55 11.62
CA GLY A 1007 37.71 -8.34 12.28
C GLY A 1007 37.95 -7.09 11.42
N ASP A 1008 39.06 -6.41 11.68
CA ASP A 1008 39.46 -5.13 11.11
C ASP A 1008 40.49 -5.25 9.96
N LEU A 1009 40.91 -4.13 9.39
CA LEU A 1009 41.94 -4.11 8.34
C LEU A 1009 43.34 -4.55 8.83
N ALA A 1010 43.69 -4.38 10.10
CA ALA A 1010 44.96 -4.89 10.63
C ALA A 1010 44.95 -6.43 10.68
N SER A 1011 43.82 -7.03 11.09
CA SER A 1011 43.59 -8.48 11.00
C SER A 1011 43.68 -8.99 9.55
N ALA A 1012 43.13 -8.24 8.59
CA ALA A 1012 43.23 -8.57 7.17
C ALA A 1012 44.69 -8.52 6.68
N ARG A 1013 45.46 -7.47 6.99
CA ARG A 1013 46.90 -7.37 6.67
C ARG A 1013 47.70 -8.53 7.25
N ALA A 1014 47.55 -8.82 8.54
CA ALA A 1014 48.25 -9.93 9.22
C ALA A 1014 47.83 -11.33 8.71
N LYS A 1015 46.69 -11.45 8.01
CA LYS A 1015 46.27 -12.66 7.30
C LYS A 1015 46.84 -12.71 5.87
N GLY A 1016 46.86 -11.58 5.16
CA GLY A 1016 47.48 -11.44 3.85
C GLY A 1016 48.97 -11.75 3.87
N GLU A 1017 49.72 -11.19 4.83
CA GLU A 1017 51.15 -11.49 5.05
C GLU A 1017 51.42 -12.98 5.20
N LYS A 1018 50.56 -13.72 5.93
CA LYS A 1018 50.69 -15.18 6.10
C LYS A 1018 50.43 -15.92 4.79
N ILE A 1019 49.37 -15.56 4.06
CA ILE A 1019 49.02 -16.17 2.77
C ILE A 1019 50.17 -15.97 1.77
N MET A 1020 50.71 -14.75 1.67
CA MET A 1020 51.85 -14.45 0.79
C MET A 1020 53.10 -15.23 1.23
N ALA A 1021 53.42 -15.23 2.52
CA ALA A 1021 54.56 -15.98 3.05
C ALA A 1021 54.37 -17.51 2.99
N GLU A 1022 53.17 -18.04 2.73
CA GLU A 1022 52.93 -19.46 2.43
C GLU A 1022 53.07 -19.75 0.93
N LEU A 1023 52.59 -18.86 0.07
CA LEU A 1023 52.79 -18.91 -1.38
C LEU A 1023 54.27 -18.77 -1.79
N GLU A 1024 55.08 -18.01 -1.04
CA GLU A 1024 56.54 -17.94 -1.22
C GLU A 1024 57.28 -19.23 -0.81
N LYS A 1025 56.60 -20.20 -0.17
CA LYS A 1025 57.18 -21.49 0.28
C LYS A 1025 56.69 -22.70 -0.54
N SER A 1026 55.76 -22.52 -1.46
CA SER A 1026 55.12 -23.57 -2.28
C SER A 1026 55.64 -23.61 -3.72
#